data_AF-A0A8H7S781-F1
#
_entry.id   AF-A0A8H7S781-F1
#
_cell.length_a   1.000
_cell.length_b   1.000
_cell.length_c   1.000
_cell.angle_alpha   90.00
_cell.angle_beta   90.00
_cell.angle_gamma   90.00
#
_symmetry.space_group_name_H-M   'P 1'
#
loop_
_entity.id
_entity.type
_entity.pdbx_description
1 polymer ?
#
loop_
_entity_poly.entity_id
_entity_poly.type
_entity_poly.pdbx_seq_one_letter_code
_entity_poly.pdbx_strand_id
1 'polypeptide(L)'
;MDPYLNPVDQSIPDNDLDDDELVKLEQELAPKATDYYGILNVSKQATEEEIKDAYKKLCRYFHPDKHNNEENKKLAETKFQVIQKAYEVISDPQKRAIYDTYGEEGLNAKWEVGPKFKTTQEMREEYEKKAKLQREQELDSLVRSRGEVQISVNATGIFDPYEPPVFAGFGQPMAPPKKKGPLDTLSRAQLQQLFMRHSFEGQLGPQTRAIISGSMVSRNGMGGGNVMGTVRHTVSPKLWAEATSTLLHPRVLSVKTYYNPSSDSFINSVAQTRTFYAPPILTVTAGRRLYATTTGYITYRTGEWSLLGWGGDISRKMDKSSVALGVAGGKKESSYSVELQTGIIASHIAVEYTHKLPRNAQLRLSGVISSTGGLSASIGSDHKVSEHTRIGMSLECGVPSGVLVKFSFTDLPHVYFMGVTYYNEYSKTNRVSRLGQKIVLPIILSTEFDLQLAFFGAVVPVSVAVALDQLLLKPRRRKQIKEKIQQLREEHAEYLAMRKQEALEGQQLMIEIAARKMRQEEKKQDGLVIIKAWYGHLGDIEIDEDENEELPEEIIDVSVVLQSLVNDSRVTVPGGHTKTNILGIYDPCLGERKQLRVLYRFQHRLHMVTVEDTSPLICPMRGKKNQMTFIFISMHLIYKNKN
;
A
#
# COMPACT_ATOMS: atom_id res chain seq x y z
N MET A 1 0.19 28.15 21.89
CA MET A 1 0.67 27.25 20.82
C MET A 1 1.32 26.07 21.52
N ASP A 2 0.54 25.01 21.76
CA ASP A 2 0.98 23.79 22.43
C ASP A 2 1.49 22.79 21.37
N PRO A 3 2.72 22.27 21.48
CA PRO A 3 3.27 21.34 20.49
C PRO A 3 2.83 19.87 20.68
N TYR A 4 1.78 19.59 21.47
CA TYR A 4 1.37 18.22 21.84
C TYR A 4 -0.05 17.83 21.39
N LEU A 5 -0.62 18.51 20.39
CA LEU A 5 -1.93 18.16 19.82
C LEU A 5 -1.77 17.43 18.49
N ASN A 6 -1.55 16.13 18.60
CA ASN A 6 -2.15 15.03 17.79
C ASN A 6 -1.20 13.83 17.85
N PRO A 7 -1.44 12.82 18.72
CA PRO A 7 -1.01 11.50 18.33
C PRO A 7 -1.83 11.16 17.09
N VAL A 8 -1.14 11.05 15.95
CA VAL A 8 -1.68 10.33 14.79
C VAL A 8 -2.22 9.03 15.36
N ASP A 9 -3.52 8.85 15.23
CA ASP A 9 -4.21 7.59 15.46
C ASP A 9 -3.49 6.54 14.60
N GLN A 10 -2.50 5.86 15.20
CA GLN A 10 -1.79 4.73 14.60
C GLN A 10 -2.66 3.48 14.76
N SER A 11 -3.96 3.62 14.51
CA SER A 11 -4.80 2.48 14.22
C SER A 11 -4.23 1.79 12.99
N ILE A 12 -3.77 0.56 13.16
CA ILE A 12 -3.74 -0.43 12.08
C ILE A 12 -5.14 -1.04 12.08
N PRO A 13 -6.13 -0.49 11.34
CA PRO A 13 -7.47 -1.07 11.35
C PRO A 13 -7.38 -2.57 11.04
N ASP A 14 -8.20 -3.40 11.69
CA ASP A 14 -8.32 -4.85 11.42
C ASP A 14 -8.83 -5.17 9.99
N ASN A 15 -8.77 -4.18 9.10
CA ASN A 15 -9.17 -4.20 7.71
C ASN A 15 -7.98 -3.83 6.83
N ASP A 16 -7.47 -4.86 6.17
CA ASP A 16 -6.61 -4.80 4.98
C ASP A 16 -5.11 -4.52 5.26
N LEU A 17 -4.42 -5.48 5.90
CA LEU A 17 -2.96 -5.46 5.96
C LEU A 17 -2.37 -5.66 4.55
N ASP A 18 -1.68 -4.63 4.05
CA ASP A 18 -0.94 -4.65 2.78
C ASP A 18 0.37 -5.45 2.92
N ASP A 19 1.02 -5.81 1.78
CA ASP A 19 2.31 -6.53 1.76
C ASP A 19 3.38 -5.83 2.63
N ASP A 20 3.36 -4.49 2.68
CA ASP A 20 4.26 -3.68 3.51
C ASP A 20 3.94 -3.78 5.02
N GLU A 21 2.66 -3.97 5.38
CA GLU A 21 2.26 -4.16 6.78
C GLU A 21 2.54 -5.59 7.25
N LEU A 22 2.50 -6.58 6.35
CA LEU A 22 2.99 -7.93 6.63
C LEU A 22 4.49 -7.95 6.96
N VAL A 23 5.31 -7.17 6.24
CA VAL A 23 6.75 -7.03 6.55
C VAL A 23 6.95 -6.34 7.90
N LYS A 24 6.14 -5.32 8.23
CA LYS A 24 6.16 -4.70 9.56
C LYS A 24 5.77 -5.68 10.66
N LEU A 25 4.74 -6.50 10.44
CA LEU A 25 4.34 -7.55 11.36
C LEU A 25 5.45 -8.58 11.55
N GLU A 26 6.12 -9.02 10.47
CA GLU A 26 7.30 -9.90 10.56
C GLU A 26 8.43 -9.27 11.39
N GLN A 27 8.70 -7.97 11.20
CA GLN A 27 9.68 -7.23 12.02
C GLN A 27 9.24 -7.02 13.46
N GLU A 28 7.93 -6.94 13.73
CA GLU A 28 7.37 -6.85 15.08
C GLU A 28 7.37 -8.18 15.82
N LEU A 29 7.15 -9.29 15.10
CA LEU A 29 7.13 -10.66 15.61
C LEU A 29 8.55 -11.22 15.81
N ALA A 30 9.56 -10.63 15.16
CA ALA A 30 10.95 -10.98 15.39
C ALA A 30 11.38 -10.67 16.85
N PRO A 31 12.25 -11.49 17.46
CA PRO A 31 12.75 -11.25 18.81
C PRO A 31 13.48 -9.91 18.87
N LYS A 32 12.86 -8.90 19.48
CA LYS A 32 13.44 -7.56 19.62
C LYS A 32 14.49 -7.53 20.73
N ALA A 33 15.55 -6.77 20.46
CA ALA A 33 16.57 -6.46 21.45
C ALA A 33 15.95 -5.71 22.64
N THR A 34 16.56 -5.87 23.82
CA THR A 34 16.01 -5.37 25.08
C THR A 34 16.03 -3.85 25.12
N ASP A 35 14.89 -3.21 25.43
CA ASP A 35 14.84 -1.76 25.63
C ASP A 35 15.30 -1.38 27.03
N TYR A 36 16.47 -0.75 27.15
CA TYR A 36 17.06 -0.35 28.43
C TYR A 36 16.23 0.73 29.13
N TYR A 37 15.51 1.59 28.39
CA TYR A 37 14.64 2.61 28.99
C TYR A 37 13.42 1.96 29.66
N GLY A 38 12.88 0.90 29.04
CA GLY A 38 11.80 0.10 29.61
C GLY A 38 12.22 -0.67 30.85
N ILE A 39 13.43 -1.25 30.86
CA ILE A 39 13.97 -1.95 32.04
C ILE A 39 14.06 -1.02 33.25
N LEU A 40 14.50 0.22 33.05
CA LEU A 40 14.60 1.23 34.11
C LEU A 40 13.27 1.96 34.38
N ASN A 41 12.24 1.71 33.57
CA ASN A 41 10.93 2.39 33.62
C ASN A 41 11.06 3.93 33.57
N VAL A 42 11.89 4.44 32.65
CA VAL A 42 12.14 5.87 32.45
C VAL A 42 11.83 6.29 31.00
N SER A 43 11.51 7.58 30.80
CA SER A 43 11.31 8.12 29.45
C SER A 43 12.63 8.22 28.69
N LYS A 44 12.60 8.14 27.36
CA LYS A 44 13.76 8.44 26.51
C LYS A 44 14.29 9.86 26.71
N GLN A 45 13.44 10.78 27.16
CA GLN A 45 13.80 12.17 27.48
C GLN A 45 14.18 12.39 28.96
N ALA A 46 14.32 11.31 29.75
CA ALA A 46 14.62 11.42 31.18
C ALA A 46 15.98 12.08 31.44
N THR A 47 16.04 12.87 32.52
CA THR A 47 17.26 13.52 33.00
C THR A 47 18.17 12.50 33.70
N GLU A 48 19.45 12.82 33.82
CA GLU A 48 20.43 11.95 34.52
C GLU A 48 20.03 11.70 35.98
N GLU A 49 19.42 12.68 36.63
CA GLU A 49 18.90 12.56 38.00
C GLU A 49 17.78 11.53 38.09
N GLU A 50 16.81 11.58 37.16
CA GLU A 50 15.70 10.62 37.08
C GLU A 50 16.21 9.20 36.81
N ILE A 51 17.19 9.05 35.90
CA ILE A 51 17.81 7.75 35.58
C ILE A 51 18.51 7.18 36.81
N LYS A 52 19.28 8.00 37.52
CA LYS A 52 20.01 7.58 38.73
C LYS A 52 19.07 7.19 39.86
N ASP A 53 17.97 7.90 40.03
CA ASP A 53 17.00 7.60 41.07
C ASP A 53 16.15 6.36 40.74
N ALA A 54 15.81 6.15 39.46
CA ALA A 54 15.19 4.90 39.00
C ALA A 54 16.10 3.69 39.24
N TYR A 55 17.38 3.80 38.87
CA TYR A 55 18.39 2.76 39.11
C TYR A 55 18.52 2.40 40.60
N LYS A 56 18.67 3.40 41.49
CA LYS A 56 18.73 3.17 42.94
C LYS A 56 17.50 2.44 43.48
N LYS A 57 16.30 2.75 42.95
CA LYS A 57 15.06 2.09 43.37
C LYS A 57 15.06 0.62 42.95
N LEU A 58 15.41 0.33 41.70
CA LEU A 58 15.48 -1.04 41.19
C LEU A 58 16.57 -1.87 41.87
N CYS A 59 17.76 -1.30 42.12
CA CYS A 59 18.81 -1.96 42.90
C CYS A 59 18.34 -2.33 44.31
N ARG A 60 17.54 -1.47 44.95
CA ARG A 60 16.97 -1.77 46.28
C ARG A 60 15.92 -2.88 46.23
N TYR A 61 15.35 -3.20 45.07
CA TYR A 61 14.37 -4.26 44.90
C TYR A 61 15.03 -5.58 44.55
N PHE A 62 16.00 -5.56 43.64
CA PHE A 62 16.66 -6.75 43.10
C PHE A 62 18.05 -7.04 43.73
N HIS A 63 18.34 -6.52 44.92
CA HIS A 63 19.61 -6.83 45.60
C HIS A 63 19.58 -8.26 46.16
N PRO A 64 20.61 -9.10 45.92
CA PRO A 64 20.62 -10.50 46.38
C PRO A 64 20.42 -10.63 47.90
N ASP A 65 21.02 -9.74 48.71
CA ASP A 65 20.89 -9.76 50.18
C ASP A 65 19.47 -9.59 50.73
N LYS A 66 18.52 -9.08 49.92
CA LYS A 66 17.14 -8.90 50.38
C LYS A 66 16.26 -10.12 50.25
N HIS A 67 16.72 -11.14 49.53
CA HIS A 67 15.95 -12.35 49.31
C HIS A 67 16.47 -13.47 50.22
N ASN A 68 15.58 -14.13 50.93
CA ASN A 68 15.95 -15.16 51.91
C ASN A 68 16.29 -16.51 51.25
N ASN A 69 15.59 -16.86 50.17
CA ASN A 69 15.75 -18.15 49.48
C ASN A 69 16.94 -18.12 48.51
N GLU A 70 17.73 -19.20 48.46
CA GLU A 70 18.87 -19.31 47.54
C GLU A 70 18.50 -19.22 46.06
N GLU A 71 17.34 -19.76 45.67
CA GLU A 71 16.82 -19.64 44.30
C GLU A 71 16.48 -18.19 43.95
N ASN A 72 15.75 -17.49 44.83
CA ASN A 72 15.42 -16.08 44.63
C ASN A 72 16.67 -15.20 44.63
N LYS A 73 17.74 -15.55 45.38
CA LYS A 73 19.02 -14.83 45.34
C LYS A 73 19.66 -14.91 43.95
N LYS A 74 19.69 -16.11 43.35
CA LYS A 74 20.23 -16.30 41.99
C LYS A 74 19.42 -15.55 40.94
N LEU A 75 18.09 -15.61 41.02
CA LEU A 75 17.19 -14.86 40.14
C LEU A 75 17.36 -13.34 40.31
N ALA A 76 17.52 -12.86 41.55
CA ALA A 76 17.77 -11.46 41.82
C ALA A 76 19.12 -10.99 41.25
N GLU A 77 20.16 -11.82 41.35
CA GLU A 77 21.48 -11.54 40.78
C GLU A 77 21.43 -11.38 39.26
N THR A 78 20.74 -12.27 38.54
CA THR A 78 20.63 -12.17 37.07
C THR A 78 19.88 -10.90 36.66
N LYS A 79 18.75 -10.58 37.31
CA LYS A 79 18.00 -9.34 37.04
C LYS A 79 18.79 -8.09 37.42
N PHE A 80 19.56 -8.15 38.51
CA PHE A 80 20.43 -7.06 38.96
C PHE A 80 21.50 -6.72 37.90
N GLN A 81 22.12 -7.74 37.29
CA GLN A 81 23.10 -7.54 36.21
C GLN A 81 22.46 -6.85 34.99
N VAL A 82 21.23 -7.23 34.62
CA VAL A 82 20.49 -6.59 33.52
C VAL A 82 20.20 -5.11 33.82
N ILE A 83 19.76 -4.80 35.05
CA ILE A 83 19.52 -3.42 35.50
C ILE A 83 20.82 -2.60 35.50
N GLN A 84 21.92 -3.20 35.96
CA GLN A 84 23.23 -2.56 35.97
C GLN A 84 23.72 -2.25 34.55
N LYS A 85 23.58 -3.20 33.62
CA LYS A 85 23.91 -3.00 32.21
C LYS A 85 23.08 -1.86 31.59
N ALA A 86 21.77 -1.83 31.85
CA ALA A 86 20.89 -0.77 31.36
C ALA A 86 21.30 0.61 31.88
N TYR A 87 21.64 0.72 33.18
CA TYR A 87 22.11 1.97 33.76
C TYR A 87 23.46 2.41 33.19
N GLU A 88 24.43 1.49 33.04
CA GLU A 88 25.75 1.83 32.49
C GLU A 88 25.65 2.43 31.07
N VAL A 89 24.74 1.91 30.26
CA VAL A 89 24.53 2.37 28.88
C VAL A 89 23.82 3.72 28.84
N ILE A 90 22.72 3.89 29.59
CA ILE A 90 21.89 5.10 29.49
C ILE A 90 22.49 6.26 30.31
N SER A 91 23.26 5.97 31.37
CA SER A 91 23.89 7.02 32.19
C SER A 91 25.07 7.72 31.51
N ASP A 92 25.78 7.04 30.60
CA ASP A 92 26.88 7.62 29.84
C ASP A 92 26.32 8.33 28.58
N PRO A 93 26.51 9.65 28.41
CA PRO A 93 26.00 10.39 27.26
C PRO A 93 26.45 9.83 25.91
N GLN A 94 27.67 9.28 25.83
CA GLN A 94 28.20 8.71 24.58
C GLN A 94 27.54 7.38 24.25
N LYS A 95 27.45 6.46 25.22
CA LYS A 95 26.78 5.17 25.05
C LYS A 95 25.29 5.35 24.80
N ARG A 96 24.64 6.29 25.49
CA ARG A 96 23.24 6.66 25.28
C ARG A 96 22.99 7.14 23.86
N ALA A 97 23.84 8.02 23.32
CA ALA A 97 23.71 8.48 21.94
C ALA A 97 23.88 7.35 20.91
N ILE A 98 24.82 6.43 21.13
CA ILE A 98 25.02 5.24 20.28
C ILE A 98 23.79 4.33 20.35
N TYR A 99 23.28 4.07 21.55
CA TYR A 99 22.09 3.26 21.78
C TYR A 99 20.83 3.86 21.16
N ASP A 100 20.63 5.17 21.30
CA ASP A 100 19.48 5.87 20.71
C ASP A 100 19.50 5.84 19.18
N THR A 101 20.70 5.79 18.58
CA THR A 101 20.87 5.78 17.12
C THR A 101 20.84 4.36 16.52
N TYR A 102 21.46 3.38 17.19
CA TYR A 102 21.76 2.06 16.63
C TYR A 102 21.25 0.88 17.48
N GLY A 103 20.61 1.12 18.61
CA GLY A 103 20.12 0.09 19.53
C GLY A 103 21.24 -0.69 20.24
N GLU A 104 20.90 -1.87 20.78
CA GLU A 104 21.87 -2.72 21.49
C GLU A 104 23.01 -3.21 20.58
N GLU A 105 22.74 -3.37 19.28
CA GLU A 105 23.74 -3.76 18.28
C GLU A 105 24.88 -2.74 18.17
N GLY A 106 24.58 -1.46 18.30
CA GLY A 106 25.58 -0.39 18.28
C GLY A 106 26.54 -0.38 19.47
N LEU A 107 26.12 -0.94 20.61
CA LEU A 107 26.92 -1.01 21.84
C LEU A 107 27.88 -2.21 21.86
N ASN A 108 27.44 -3.32 21.27
CA ASN A 108 28.25 -4.53 21.12
C ASN A 108 29.25 -4.43 19.97
N ALA A 109 29.04 -3.48 19.05
CA ALA A 109 30.01 -3.13 18.04
C ALA A 109 31.21 -2.41 18.67
N LYS A 110 32.21 -3.18 19.14
CA LYS A 110 33.61 -2.72 19.05
C LYS A 110 33.79 -2.31 17.59
N TRP A 111 34.07 -1.04 17.33
CA TRP A 111 34.27 -0.52 15.98
C TRP A 111 35.52 -1.16 15.34
N GLU A 112 35.36 -2.39 14.86
CA GLU A 112 35.95 -2.84 13.61
C GLU A 112 34.90 -2.53 12.56
N VAL A 113 35.21 -1.57 11.68
CA VAL A 113 34.38 -1.28 10.52
C VAL A 113 34.47 -2.49 9.58
N GLY A 114 33.57 -3.46 9.78
CA GLY A 114 33.42 -4.64 8.96
C GLY A 114 32.15 -5.42 9.37
N PRO A 115 31.40 -6.00 8.41
CA PRO A 115 30.28 -6.86 8.75
C PRO A 115 30.80 -8.09 9.52
N LYS A 116 29.98 -8.68 10.40
CA LYS A 116 30.23 -9.99 11.04
C LYS A 116 31.03 -10.89 10.09
N PHE A 117 32.22 -11.35 10.48
CA PHE A 117 32.94 -12.37 9.72
C PHE A 117 32.08 -13.64 9.72
N LYS A 118 31.17 -13.75 8.74
CA LYS A 118 30.73 -15.02 8.20
C LYS A 118 32.00 -15.77 7.80
N THR A 119 32.05 -17.09 7.95
CA THR A 119 33.22 -17.85 7.53
C THR A 119 33.57 -17.52 6.06
N THR A 120 34.83 -17.66 5.66
CA THR A 120 35.27 -17.34 4.29
C THR A 120 34.45 -18.04 3.21
N GLN A 121 33.90 -19.21 3.54
CA GLN A 121 32.97 -19.99 2.71
C GLN A 121 31.58 -19.34 2.64
N GLU A 122 30.96 -19.02 3.77
CA GLU A 122 29.65 -18.35 3.82
C GLU A 122 29.67 -16.95 3.19
N MET A 123 30.77 -16.19 3.36
CA MET A 123 30.95 -14.90 2.67
C MET A 123 31.01 -15.11 1.16
N ARG A 124 31.79 -16.09 0.69
CA ARG A 124 31.90 -16.40 -0.74
C ARG A 124 30.55 -16.79 -1.33
N GLU A 125 29.77 -17.60 -0.62
CA GLU A 125 28.42 -17.98 -1.05
C GLU A 125 27.46 -16.80 -1.10
N GLU A 126 27.51 -15.89 -0.13
CA GLU A 126 26.67 -14.69 -0.14
C GLU A 126 27.09 -13.70 -1.23
N TYR A 127 28.40 -13.51 -1.43
CA TYR A 127 28.92 -12.70 -2.54
C TYR A 127 28.54 -13.31 -3.88
N GLU A 128 28.63 -14.62 -4.04
CA GLU A 128 28.18 -15.32 -5.25
C GLU A 128 26.66 -15.21 -5.44
N LYS A 129 25.86 -15.29 -4.37
CA LYS A 129 24.41 -15.06 -4.42
C LYS A 129 24.09 -13.62 -4.81
N LYS A 130 24.73 -12.61 -4.20
CA LYS A 130 24.53 -11.19 -4.52
C LYS A 130 25.01 -10.84 -5.93
N ALA A 131 26.15 -11.37 -6.36
CA ALA A 131 26.68 -11.17 -7.71
C ALA A 131 25.80 -11.84 -8.77
N LYS A 132 25.26 -13.03 -8.49
CA LYS A 132 24.26 -13.67 -9.37
C LYS A 132 22.99 -12.83 -9.46
N LEU A 133 22.47 -12.35 -8.33
CA LEU A 133 21.25 -11.55 -8.29
C LEU A 133 21.43 -10.19 -8.99
N GLN A 134 22.56 -9.52 -8.78
CA GLN A 134 22.92 -8.29 -9.52
C GLN A 134 23.07 -8.57 -11.01
N ARG A 135 23.78 -9.63 -11.39
CA ARG A 135 23.96 -10.00 -12.80
C ARG A 135 22.62 -10.35 -13.46
N GLU A 136 21.71 -11.02 -12.76
CA GLU A 136 20.35 -11.27 -13.23
C GLU A 136 19.54 -9.98 -13.37
N GLN A 137 19.58 -9.07 -12.38
CA GLN A 137 18.93 -7.76 -12.47
C GLN A 137 19.48 -6.91 -13.62
N GLU A 138 20.79 -6.96 -13.85
CA GLU A 138 21.44 -6.32 -14.98
C GLU A 138 20.91 -6.91 -16.29
N LEU A 139 20.90 -8.25 -16.42
CA LEU A 139 20.38 -8.94 -17.61
C LEU A 139 18.90 -8.62 -17.88
N ASP A 140 18.06 -8.62 -16.85
CA ASP A 140 16.64 -8.24 -16.95
C ASP A 140 16.45 -6.75 -17.30
N SER A 141 17.39 -5.88 -16.90
CA SER A 141 17.37 -4.47 -17.26
C SER A 141 17.78 -4.21 -18.71
N LEU A 142 18.58 -5.10 -19.32
CA LEU A 142 19.08 -4.97 -20.69
C LEU A 142 17.98 -5.11 -21.74
N VAL A 143 16.99 -5.97 -21.49
CA VAL A 143 15.85 -6.18 -22.39
C VAL A 143 14.55 -6.01 -21.62
N ARG A 144 13.92 -4.85 -21.82
CA ARG A 144 12.58 -4.60 -21.27
C ARG A 144 11.54 -5.09 -22.25
N SER A 145 10.84 -6.15 -21.90
CA SER A 145 9.66 -6.61 -22.64
C SER A 145 8.40 -5.91 -22.11
N ARG A 146 7.54 -5.47 -23.02
CA ARG A 146 6.22 -4.91 -22.70
C ARG A 146 5.19 -5.45 -23.67
N GLY A 147 4.11 -6.01 -23.12
CA GLY A 147 2.96 -6.48 -23.89
C GLY A 147 1.75 -5.59 -23.67
N GLU A 148 0.99 -5.30 -24.71
CA GLU A 148 -0.35 -4.73 -24.62
C GLU A 148 -1.30 -5.60 -25.43
N VAL A 149 -2.39 -6.04 -24.81
CA VAL A 149 -3.45 -6.81 -25.46
C VAL A 149 -4.76 -6.09 -25.22
N GLN A 150 -5.43 -5.70 -26.30
CA GLN A 150 -6.73 -5.06 -26.25
C GLN A 150 -7.75 -5.95 -26.98
N ILE A 151 -8.82 -6.32 -26.28
CA ILE A 151 -9.91 -7.15 -26.81
C ILE A 151 -11.17 -6.31 -26.75
N SER A 152 -11.60 -5.79 -27.90
CA SER A 152 -12.76 -4.91 -28.02
C SER A 152 -14.00 -5.74 -28.31
N VAL A 153 -14.97 -5.68 -27.41
CA VAL A 153 -16.22 -6.46 -27.48
C VAL A 153 -17.38 -5.50 -27.74
N ASN A 154 -18.16 -5.78 -28.77
CA ASN A 154 -19.43 -5.11 -29.02
C ASN A 154 -20.55 -5.92 -28.37
N ALA A 155 -21.14 -5.38 -27.30
CA ALA A 155 -22.23 -5.96 -26.55
C ALA A 155 -23.60 -5.31 -26.87
N THR A 156 -23.69 -4.43 -27.88
CA THR A 156 -24.95 -3.75 -28.25
C THR A 156 -26.10 -4.73 -28.48
N GLY A 157 -25.85 -5.84 -29.18
CA GLY A 157 -26.86 -6.87 -29.43
C GLY A 157 -27.39 -7.60 -28.20
N ILE A 158 -26.73 -7.48 -27.04
CA ILE A 158 -27.25 -7.99 -25.75
C ILE A 158 -28.40 -7.11 -25.25
N PHE A 159 -28.31 -5.80 -25.49
CA PHE A 159 -29.22 -4.79 -24.98
C PHE A 159 -30.27 -4.34 -26.00
N ASP A 160 -30.09 -4.67 -27.28
CA ASP A 160 -31.09 -4.42 -28.32
C ASP A 160 -32.36 -5.28 -28.08
N PRO A 161 -33.53 -4.66 -27.83
CA PRO A 161 -34.79 -5.38 -27.64
C PRO A 161 -35.36 -5.93 -28.96
N TYR A 162 -34.84 -5.47 -30.11
CA TYR A 162 -35.33 -5.82 -31.42
C TYR A 162 -34.62 -7.08 -31.96
N GLU A 163 -35.34 -8.20 -32.00
CA GLU A 163 -34.96 -9.34 -32.83
C GLU A 163 -35.65 -9.22 -34.19
N PRO A 164 -34.92 -9.22 -35.32
CA PRO A 164 -35.56 -9.21 -36.63
C PRO A 164 -36.41 -10.48 -36.79
N PRO A 165 -37.65 -10.36 -37.30
CA PRO A 165 -38.51 -11.52 -37.52
C PRO A 165 -37.83 -12.48 -38.51
N VAL A 166 -37.75 -13.76 -38.12
CA VAL A 166 -37.27 -14.82 -39.01
C VAL A 166 -38.39 -15.13 -40.00
N PHE A 167 -38.16 -14.87 -41.29
CA PHE A 167 -39.09 -15.28 -42.34
C PHE A 167 -38.71 -16.67 -42.82
N ALA A 168 -39.60 -17.64 -42.64
CA ALA A 168 -39.52 -18.85 -43.47
C ALA A 168 -39.87 -18.44 -44.90
N GLY A 169 -39.20 -19.02 -45.91
CA GLY A 169 -39.52 -18.76 -47.31
C GLY A 169 -41.04 -18.76 -47.56
N PHE A 170 -41.50 -17.84 -48.40
CA PHE A 170 -42.91 -17.42 -48.58
C PHE A 170 -43.50 -16.42 -47.56
N GLY A 171 -42.69 -15.47 -47.08
CA GLY A 171 -43.18 -14.16 -46.61
C GLY A 171 -44.02 -14.13 -45.33
N GLN A 172 -44.19 -15.25 -44.64
CA GLN A 172 -44.86 -15.28 -43.33
C GLN A 172 -43.84 -15.10 -42.21
N PRO A 173 -44.03 -14.13 -41.29
CA PRO A 173 -43.18 -14.00 -40.12
C PRO A 173 -43.40 -15.22 -39.21
N MET A 174 -42.34 -15.96 -38.90
CA MET A 174 -42.41 -16.98 -37.84
C MET A 174 -42.61 -16.29 -36.48
N ALA A 175 -43.25 -17.00 -35.55
CA ALA A 175 -43.34 -16.55 -34.16
C ALA A 175 -41.92 -16.25 -33.62
N PRO A 176 -41.74 -15.15 -32.85
CA PRO A 176 -40.44 -14.82 -32.28
C PRO A 176 -39.91 -16.03 -31.49
N PRO A 177 -38.62 -16.38 -31.64
CA PRO A 177 -38.07 -17.52 -30.90
C PRO A 177 -38.31 -17.30 -29.40
N LYS A 178 -38.71 -18.37 -28.68
CA LYS A 178 -38.95 -18.30 -27.23
C LYS A 178 -37.77 -17.63 -26.53
N LYS A 179 -38.03 -16.68 -25.62
CA LYS A 179 -37.02 -15.96 -24.83
C LYS A 179 -35.97 -16.94 -24.34
N LYS A 180 -34.77 -16.82 -24.91
CA LYS A 180 -33.65 -17.69 -24.58
C LYS A 180 -33.07 -17.30 -23.21
N GLY A 181 -32.42 -18.24 -22.54
CA GLY A 181 -31.83 -18.02 -21.21
C GLY A 181 -30.73 -16.93 -21.22
N PRO A 182 -30.27 -16.46 -20.05
CA PRO A 182 -29.28 -15.38 -19.94
C PRO A 182 -27.95 -15.67 -20.66
N LEU A 183 -27.56 -16.94 -20.79
CA LEU A 183 -26.36 -17.37 -21.50
C LEU A 183 -26.49 -17.26 -23.03
N ASP A 184 -27.69 -17.42 -23.58
CA ASP A 184 -27.95 -17.25 -25.01
C ASP A 184 -28.04 -15.76 -25.41
N THR A 185 -28.31 -14.87 -24.46
CA THR A 185 -28.19 -13.42 -24.69
C THR A 185 -26.72 -13.00 -24.78
N LEU A 186 -25.85 -13.62 -23.96
CA LEU A 186 -24.40 -13.37 -23.99
C LEU A 186 -23.74 -13.77 -25.32
N SER A 187 -24.29 -14.77 -26.04
CA SER A 187 -23.77 -15.16 -27.37
C SER A 187 -23.97 -14.09 -28.45
N ARG A 188 -24.71 -13.00 -28.17
CA ARG A 188 -24.89 -11.86 -29.07
C ARG A 188 -23.72 -10.86 -29.01
N ALA A 189 -22.86 -10.95 -28.00
CA ALA A 189 -21.65 -10.16 -27.98
C ALA A 189 -20.71 -10.60 -29.11
N GLN A 190 -20.24 -9.64 -29.89
CA GLN A 190 -19.32 -9.87 -30.99
C GLN A 190 -17.95 -9.29 -30.69
N LEU A 191 -16.89 -10.04 -30.99
CA LEU A 191 -15.54 -9.51 -30.97
C LEU A 191 -15.36 -8.53 -32.13
N GLN A 192 -15.26 -7.24 -31.84
CA GLN A 192 -15.11 -6.21 -32.87
C GLN A 192 -13.65 -6.07 -33.32
N GLN A 193 -12.73 -6.07 -32.36
CA GLN A 193 -11.30 -5.90 -32.65
C GLN A 193 -10.43 -6.59 -31.60
N LEU A 194 -9.43 -7.34 -32.08
CA LEU A 194 -8.30 -7.81 -31.30
C LEU A 194 -7.07 -6.98 -31.67
N PHE A 195 -6.41 -6.38 -30.69
CA PHE A 195 -5.15 -5.67 -30.87
C PHE A 195 -4.11 -6.24 -29.92
N MET A 196 -2.96 -6.60 -30.45
CA MET A 196 -1.82 -7.06 -29.65
C MET A 196 -0.59 -6.27 -30.07
N ARG A 197 0.17 -5.78 -29.09
CA ARG A 197 1.46 -5.15 -29.31
C ARG A 197 2.46 -5.74 -28.33
N HIS A 198 3.60 -6.17 -28.83
CA HIS A 198 4.70 -6.60 -27.99
C HIS A 198 5.97 -5.88 -28.41
N SER A 199 6.65 -5.25 -27.46
CA SER A 199 7.87 -4.48 -27.72
C SER A 199 9.00 -4.93 -26.82
N PHE A 200 10.18 -5.09 -27.42
CA PHE A 200 11.45 -5.30 -26.75
C PHE A 200 12.28 -4.03 -26.88
N GLU A 201 12.62 -3.41 -25.76
CA GLU A 201 13.57 -2.30 -25.69
C GLU A 201 14.94 -2.84 -25.28
N GLY A 202 15.96 -2.61 -26.11
CA GLY A 202 17.35 -2.97 -25.84
C GLY A 202 18.26 -1.75 -25.98
N GLN A 203 19.28 -1.66 -25.12
CA GLN A 203 20.27 -0.59 -25.18
C GLN A 203 21.45 -1.00 -26.07
N LEU A 204 21.62 -0.34 -27.23
CA LEU A 204 22.75 -0.59 -28.14
C LEU A 204 24.02 0.16 -27.71
N GLY A 205 23.87 1.24 -26.94
CA GLY A 205 24.97 2.02 -26.38
C GLY A 205 24.45 3.05 -25.36
N PRO A 206 25.33 3.86 -24.75
CA PRO A 206 24.93 4.79 -23.69
C PRO A 206 23.89 5.82 -24.16
N GLN A 207 23.93 6.23 -25.43
CA GLN A 207 23.05 7.26 -26.02
C GLN A 207 22.04 6.70 -27.04
N THR A 208 22.08 5.41 -27.35
CA THR A 208 21.27 4.80 -28.41
C THR A 208 20.49 3.60 -27.88
N ARG A 209 19.18 3.61 -28.11
CA ARG A 209 18.28 2.50 -27.78
C ARG A 209 17.58 2.02 -29.04
N ALA A 210 17.45 0.72 -29.16
CA ALA A 210 16.65 0.08 -30.20
C ALA A 210 15.41 -0.52 -29.56
N ILE A 211 14.26 -0.29 -30.19
CA ILE A 211 12.99 -0.88 -29.81
C ILE A 211 12.50 -1.66 -31.00
N ILE A 212 12.28 -2.95 -30.82
CA ILE A 212 11.65 -3.81 -31.82
C ILE A 212 10.25 -4.12 -31.31
N SER A 213 9.23 -3.81 -32.09
CA SER A 213 7.85 -4.08 -31.70
C SER A 213 7.06 -4.78 -32.78
N GLY A 214 6.38 -5.86 -32.42
CA GLY A 214 5.34 -6.49 -33.24
C GLY A 214 3.99 -5.93 -32.84
N SER A 215 3.17 -5.53 -33.81
CA SER A 215 1.78 -5.15 -33.61
C SER A 215 0.89 -5.98 -34.51
N MET A 216 -0.25 -6.43 -34.00
CA MET A 216 -1.26 -7.18 -34.71
C MET A 216 -2.61 -6.54 -34.43
N VAL A 217 -3.39 -6.33 -35.49
CA VAL A 217 -4.78 -5.89 -35.40
C VAL A 217 -5.60 -6.91 -36.18
N SER A 218 -6.64 -7.48 -35.57
CA SER A 218 -7.69 -8.23 -36.25
C SER A 218 -9.02 -7.54 -36.03
N ARG A 219 -9.76 -7.28 -37.11
CA ARG A 219 -11.10 -6.68 -37.10
C ARG A 219 -12.00 -7.52 -38.00
N ASN A 220 -13.13 -7.98 -37.48
CA ASN A 220 -14.14 -8.73 -38.23
C ASN A 220 -13.55 -9.90 -39.06
N GLY A 221 -12.64 -10.68 -38.47
CA GLY A 221 -12.02 -11.84 -39.13
C GLY A 221 -10.88 -11.53 -40.10
N MET A 222 -10.64 -10.26 -40.45
CA MET A 222 -9.46 -9.84 -41.21
C MET A 222 -8.38 -9.32 -40.27
N GLY A 223 -7.19 -9.93 -40.33
CA GLY A 223 -6.06 -9.59 -39.48
C GLY A 223 -4.85 -9.12 -40.28
N GLY A 224 -4.14 -8.12 -39.75
CA GLY A 224 -2.86 -7.66 -40.25
C GLY A 224 -1.87 -7.52 -39.11
N GLY A 225 -0.63 -7.97 -39.34
CA GLY A 225 0.50 -7.77 -38.44
C GLY A 225 1.53 -6.86 -39.08
N ASN A 226 2.20 -6.04 -38.28
CA ASN A 226 3.37 -5.28 -38.71
C ASN A 226 4.46 -5.32 -37.64
N VAL A 227 5.70 -5.34 -38.09
CA VAL A 227 6.89 -5.26 -37.24
C VAL A 227 7.49 -3.86 -37.42
N MET A 228 7.69 -3.16 -36.32
CA MET A 228 8.23 -1.80 -36.28
C MET A 228 9.59 -1.84 -35.59
N GLY A 229 10.61 -1.33 -36.27
CA GLY A 229 11.93 -1.06 -35.69
C GLY A 229 12.06 0.43 -35.39
N THR A 230 12.37 0.76 -34.15
CA THR A 230 12.58 2.13 -33.69
C THR A 230 13.98 2.29 -33.14
N VAL A 231 14.69 3.31 -33.61
CA VAL A 231 15.99 3.71 -33.07
C VAL A 231 15.83 5.07 -32.42
N ARG A 232 16.07 5.12 -31.11
CA ARG A 232 16.10 6.36 -30.34
C ARG A 232 17.55 6.72 -30.04
N HIS A 233 17.94 7.93 -30.41
CA HIS A 233 19.29 8.43 -30.21
C HIS A 233 19.25 9.78 -29.48
N THR A 234 19.97 9.88 -28.37
CA THR A 234 20.11 11.10 -27.59
C THR A 234 21.39 11.83 -28.01
N VAL A 235 21.26 12.82 -28.88
CA VAL A 235 22.39 13.61 -29.39
C VAL A 235 22.97 14.51 -28.29
N SER A 236 22.11 15.09 -27.46
CA SER A 236 22.50 15.85 -26.27
C SER A 236 21.42 15.74 -25.19
N PRO A 237 21.68 16.17 -23.94
CA PRO A 237 20.64 16.21 -22.90
C PRO A 237 19.41 17.04 -23.28
N LYS A 238 19.58 17.99 -24.22
CA LYS A 238 18.52 18.87 -24.72
C LYS A 238 17.88 18.38 -26.03
N LEU A 239 18.53 17.49 -26.78
CA LEU A 239 18.09 17.04 -28.10
C LEU A 239 18.13 15.53 -28.20
N TRP A 240 16.97 14.93 -28.48
CA TRP A 240 16.90 13.51 -28.85
C TRP A 240 15.99 13.32 -30.05
N ALA A 241 16.29 12.29 -30.84
CA ALA A 241 15.54 11.91 -32.01
C ALA A 241 15.18 10.42 -31.93
N GLU A 242 14.04 10.07 -32.51
CA GLU A 242 13.50 8.72 -32.57
C GLU A 242 12.98 8.47 -33.98
N ALA A 243 13.62 7.54 -34.68
CA ALA A 243 13.24 7.13 -36.03
C ALA A 243 12.59 5.75 -35.97
N THR A 244 11.35 5.65 -36.41
CA THR A 244 10.57 4.40 -36.45
C THR A 244 10.26 4.05 -37.88
N SER A 245 10.53 2.80 -38.27
CA SER A 245 10.23 2.26 -39.59
C SER A 245 9.46 0.95 -39.44
N THR A 246 8.37 0.81 -40.18
CA THR A 246 7.64 -0.46 -40.30
C THR A 246 8.24 -1.33 -41.40
N LEU A 247 8.39 -2.62 -41.15
CA LEU A 247 9.02 -3.56 -42.08
C LEU A 247 8.05 -4.05 -43.18
N LEU A 248 6.80 -4.31 -42.82
CA LEU A 248 5.76 -4.84 -43.73
C LEU A 248 4.93 -3.70 -44.36
N HIS A 249 4.30 -3.98 -45.50
CA HIS A 249 3.43 -3.02 -46.19
C HIS A 249 2.16 -2.74 -45.36
N PRO A 250 1.71 -1.48 -45.25
CA PRO A 250 2.33 -0.26 -45.78
C PRO A 250 3.59 0.16 -44.99
N ARG A 251 4.65 0.55 -45.71
CA ARG A 251 5.92 0.99 -45.13
C ARG A 251 5.85 2.46 -44.72
N VAL A 252 5.61 2.69 -43.43
CA VAL A 252 5.55 3.99 -42.77
C VAL A 252 6.89 4.31 -42.13
N LEU A 253 7.40 5.52 -42.39
CA LEU A 253 8.56 6.08 -41.69
C LEU A 253 8.08 7.25 -40.81
N SER A 254 8.39 7.20 -39.52
CA SER A 254 8.07 8.24 -38.55
C SER A 254 9.35 8.71 -37.86
N VAL A 255 9.69 9.98 -38.02
CA VAL A 255 10.80 10.62 -37.31
C VAL A 255 10.22 11.59 -36.30
N LYS A 256 10.53 11.38 -35.02
CA LYS A 256 10.20 12.27 -33.91
C LYS A 256 11.48 12.92 -33.41
N THR A 257 11.47 14.23 -33.20
CA THR A 257 12.57 14.96 -32.58
C THR A 257 12.05 15.81 -31.44
N TYR A 258 12.80 15.85 -30.36
CA TYR A 258 12.48 16.64 -29.19
C TYR A 258 13.69 17.49 -28.84
N TYR A 259 13.47 18.80 -28.82
CA TYR A 259 14.48 19.80 -28.56
C TYR A 259 14.03 20.70 -27.41
N ASN A 260 14.90 20.90 -26.43
CA ASN A 260 14.66 21.73 -25.25
C ASN A 260 15.58 22.97 -25.28
N PRO A 261 15.21 24.04 -26.01
CA PRO A 261 16.04 25.25 -26.11
C PRO A 261 16.41 25.87 -24.76
N SER A 262 15.45 25.91 -23.82
CA SER A 262 15.58 26.50 -22.49
C SER A 262 14.93 25.60 -21.44
N SER A 263 15.20 25.80 -20.14
CA SER A 263 14.57 25.03 -19.05
C SER A 263 13.05 25.07 -19.08
N ASP A 264 12.48 26.15 -19.62
CA ASP A 264 11.04 26.42 -19.64
C ASP A 264 10.41 26.24 -21.03
N SER A 265 11.14 25.82 -22.07
CA SER A 265 10.59 25.79 -23.44
C SER A 265 11.03 24.56 -24.19
N PHE A 266 10.09 23.85 -24.79
CA PHE A 266 10.33 22.65 -25.57
C PHE A 266 9.72 22.75 -26.97
N ILE A 267 10.32 22.05 -27.91
CA ILE A 267 9.85 21.88 -29.28
C ILE A 267 9.88 20.39 -29.58
N ASN A 268 8.74 19.84 -29.98
CA ASN A 268 8.59 18.48 -30.43
C ASN A 268 8.15 18.51 -31.90
N SER A 269 8.86 17.83 -32.79
CA SER A 269 8.45 17.69 -34.19
C SER A 269 8.30 16.22 -34.54
N VAL A 270 7.23 15.87 -35.24
CA VAL A 270 6.94 14.53 -35.71
C VAL A 270 6.67 14.60 -37.20
N ALA A 271 7.50 13.93 -38.00
CA ALA A 271 7.37 13.79 -39.43
C ALA A 271 6.99 12.34 -39.77
N GLN A 272 5.83 12.13 -40.39
CA GLN A 272 5.35 10.79 -40.74
C GLN A 272 5.01 10.67 -42.23
N THR A 273 5.59 9.69 -42.91
CA THR A 273 5.26 9.34 -44.29
C THR A 273 4.43 8.06 -44.32
N ARG A 274 3.30 8.07 -45.04
CA ARG A 274 2.49 6.85 -45.26
C ARG A 274 3.09 5.93 -46.33
N THR A 275 3.72 6.56 -47.32
CA THR A 275 4.42 5.94 -48.45
C THR A 275 5.60 6.83 -48.80
N PHE A 276 6.69 6.27 -49.33
CA PHE A 276 7.83 7.07 -49.82
C PHE A 276 7.45 8.10 -50.90
N TYR A 277 6.36 7.85 -51.65
CA TYR A 277 5.87 8.75 -52.70
C TYR A 277 5.03 9.93 -52.18
N ALA A 278 4.55 9.88 -50.95
CA ALA A 278 3.77 10.96 -50.35
C ALA A 278 4.67 11.83 -49.44
N PRO A 279 4.55 13.17 -49.49
CA PRO A 279 5.30 14.03 -48.59
C PRO A 279 4.91 13.76 -47.13
N PRO A 280 5.84 13.95 -46.18
CA PRO A 280 5.59 13.72 -44.78
C PRO A 280 4.56 14.70 -44.21
N ILE A 281 3.67 14.19 -43.37
CA ILE A 281 2.85 15.02 -42.50
C ILE A 281 3.74 15.49 -41.35
N LEU A 282 3.92 16.80 -41.23
CA LEU A 282 4.71 17.42 -40.18
C LEU A 282 3.77 17.92 -39.08
N THR A 283 4.04 17.49 -37.84
CA THR A 283 3.38 17.98 -36.63
C THR A 283 4.43 18.61 -35.75
N VAL A 284 4.36 19.93 -35.54
CA VAL A 284 5.31 20.68 -34.71
C VAL A 284 4.57 21.24 -33.51
N THR A 285 4.96 20.81 -32.31
CA THR A 285 4.47 21.33 -31.04
C THR A 285 5.55 22.17 -30.39
N ALA A 286 5.29 23.46 -30.21
CA ALA A 286 6.14 24.37 -29.44
C ALA A 286 5.43 24.72 -28.13
N GLY A 287 6.08 24.47 -27.00
CA GLY A 287 5.51 24.73 -25.68
C GLY A 287 6.45 25.53 -24.79
N ARG A 288 5.86 26.30 -23.88
CA ARG A 288 6.55 27.08 -22.87
C ARG A 288 5.81 27.03 -21.54
N ARG A 289 6.57 26.87 -20.46
CA ARG A 289 6.08 27.01 -19.09
C ARG A 289 5.66 28.47 -18.86
N LEU A 290 4.38 28.68 -18.61
CA LEU A 290 3.79 30.00 -18.37
C LEU A 290 3.85 30.37 -16.88
N TYR A 291 3.64 29.39 -16.01
CA TYR A 291 3.70 29.53 -14.55
C TYR A 291 4.38 28.31 -13.92
N ALA A 292 4.66 28.38 -12.61
CA ALA A 292 5.28 27.28 -11.87
C ALA A 292 4.57 25.93 -12.05
N THR A 293 3.26 25.92 -12.28
CA THR A 293 2.47 24.68 -12.44
C THR A 293 1.82 24.53 -13.80
N THR A 294 2.00 25.49 -14.73
CA THR A 294 1.22 25.57 -15.97
C THR A 294 2.12 25.78 -17.18
N THR A 295 1.87 25.00 -18.23
CA THR A 295 2.60 25.01 -19.49
C THR A 295 1.62 25.16 -20.63
N GLY A 296 1.84 26.19 -21.46
CA GLY A 296 1.10 26.38 -22.70
C GLY A 296 1.86 25.73 -23.86
N TYR A 297 1.14 25.19 -24.83
CA TYR A 297 1.71 24.66 -26.06
C TYR A 297 0.84 24.97 -27.26
N ILE A 298 1.49 25.08 -28.42
CA ILE A 298 0.85 25.25 -29.72
C ILE A 298 1.35 24.12 -30.62
N THR A 299 0.41 23.36 -31.18
CA THR A 299 0.69 22.28 -32.12
C THR A 299 0.19 22.66 -33.50
N TYR A 300 1.09 22.76 -34.47
CA TYR A 300 0.76 22.94 -35.87
C TYR A 300 0.90 21.61 -36.61
N ARG A 301 -0.17 21.17 -37.28
CA ARG A 301 -0.17 20.01 -38.16
C ARG A 301 -0.36 20.48 -39.59
N THR A 302 0.60 20.17 -40.47
CA THR A 302 0.59 20.64 -41.87
C THR A 302 -0.52 20.02 -42.71
N GLY A 303 -1.06 18.86 -42.31
CA GLY A 303 -1.90 18.02 -43.17
C GLY A 303 -1.09 17.41 -44.31
N GLU A 304 -1.76 16.83 -45.30
CA GLU A 304 -1.15 16.37 -46.53
C GLU A 304 -0.99 17.55 -47.50
N TRP A 305 0.24 17.84 -47.91
CA TRP A 305 0.57 18.93 -48.84
C TRP A 305 1.15 18.35 -50.13
N SER A 306 1.42 19.19 -51.12
CA SER A 306 2.20 18.83 -52.30
C SER A 306 3.15 19.96 -52.65
N LEU A 307 4.36 19.62 -53.07
CA LEU A 307 5.37 20.60 -53.46
C LEU A 307 6.02 20.13 -54.75
N LEU A 308 6.02 20.98 -55.78
CA LEU A 308 6.72 20.74 -57.05
C LEU A 308 6.42 19.36 -57.68
N GLY A 309 5.15 18.95 -57.69
CA GLY A 309 4.70 17.66 -58.23
C GLY A 309 4.82 16.47 -57.27
N TRP A 310 5.54 16.61 -56.15
CA TRP A 310 5.56 15.59 -55.10
C TRP A 310 4.24 15.58 -54.33
N GLY A 311 3.54 14.45 -54.36
CA GLY A 311 2.29 14.25 -53.62
C GLY A 311 0.98 14.46 -54.39
N GLY A 312 0.98 14.78 -55.69
CA GLY A 312 -0.22 14.84 -56.55
C GLY A 312 -1.32 15.81 -56.10
N ASP A 313 -2.47 15.78 -56.81
CA ASP A 313 -3.59 16.73 -56.63
C ASP A 313 -4.11 16.81 -55.18
N ILE A 314 -4.12 18.03 -54.64
CA ILE A 314 -4.46 18.34 -53.25
C ILE A 314 -5.96 18.12 -52.97
N SER A 315 -6.83 18.27 -53.97
CA SER A 315 -8.29 18.28 -53.81
C SER A 315 -8.91 16.94 -53.37
N ARG A 316 -8.18 15.82 -53.46
CA ARG A 316 -8.65 14.47 -53.03
C ARG A 316 -8.12 14.04 -51.66
N LYS A 317 -7.34 14.88 -50.97
CA LYS A 317 -6.64 14.52 -49.73
C LYS A 317 -7.53 14.69 -48.49
N MET A 318 -7.53 13.69 -47.62
CA MET A 318 -8.43 13.62 -46.45
C MET A 318 -7.90 14.37 -45.22
N ASP A 319 -6.58 14.51 -45.06
CA ASP A 319 -5.96 15.16 -43.90
C ASP A 319 -5.59 16.62 -44.21
N LYS A 320 -6.39 17.57 -43.71
CA LYS A 320 -6.13 19.01 -43.83
C LYS A 320 -5.29 19.56 -42.67
N SER A 321 -4.76 20.77 -42.84
CA SER A 321 -4.00 21.47 -41.81
C SER A 321 -4.87 21.83 -40.61
N SER A 322 -4.26 21.83 -39.42
CA SER A 322 -4.91 22.21 -38.18
C SER A 322 -3.92 22.81 -37.19
N VAL A 323 -4.40 23.73 -36.37
CA VAL A 323 -3.66 24.34 -35.26
C VAL A 323 -4.38 23.96 -33.96
N ALA A 324 -3.65 23.40 -33.01
CA ALA A 324 -4.13 23.19 -31.65
C ALA A 324 -3.39 24.10 -30.66
N LEU A 325 -4.14 24.70 -29.75
CA LEU A 325 -3.62 25.49 -28.64
C LEU A 325 -4.02 24.78 -27.35
N GLY A 326 -3.04 24.44 -26.53
CA GLY A 326 -3.27 23.69 -25.30
C GLY A 326 -2.60 24.33 -24.09
N VAL A 327 -3.21 24.12 -22.93
CA VAL A 327 -2.67 24.49 -21.63
C VAL A 327 -2.78 23.27 -20.74
N ALA A 328 -1.64 22.81 -20.22
CA ALA A 328 -1.59 21.70 -19.27
C ALA A 328 -0.84 22.14 -18.01
N GLY A 329 -1.35 21.74 -16.85
CA GLY A 329 -0.74 22.07 -15.59
C GLY A 329 -1.10 21.12 -14.48
N GLY A 330 -0.41 21.21 -13.35
CA GLY A 330 -0.70 20.34 -12.23
C GLY A 330 0.08 20.65 -10.96
N LYS A 331 -0.54 20.30 -9.83
CA LYS A 331 0.06 20.18 -8.52
C LYS A 331 0.39 18.70 -8.24
N LYS A 332 1.00 18.39 -7.10
CA LYS A 332 1.40 17.01 -6.72
C LYS A 332 0.24 16.00 -6.82
N GLU A 333 -0.97 16.46 -6.50
CA GLU A 333 -2.20 15.66 -6.41
C GLU A 333 -3.13 15.80 -7.63
N SER A 334 -3.18 16.94 -8.30
CA SER A 334 -4.12 17.18 -9.41
C SER A 334 -3.42 17.67 -10.68
N SER A 335 -3.79 17.15 -11.84
CA SER A 335 -3.36 17.66 -13.14
C SER A 335 -4.55 17.97 -14.04
N TYR A 336 -4.44 19.00 -14.85
CA TYR A 336 -5.44 19.39 -15.82
C TYR A 336 -4.79 19.62 -17.19
N SER A 337 -5.52 19.35 -18.26
CA SER A 337 -5.17 19.72 -19.62
C SER A 337 -6.42 20.26 -20.32
N VAL A 338 -6.25 21.33 -21.09
CA VAL A 338 -7.28 21.91 -21.94
C VAL A 338 -6.66 22.12 -23.30
N GLU A 339 -7.26 21.58 -24.35
CA GLU A 339 -6.78 21.70 -25.72
C GLU A 339 -7.91 22.16 -26.63
N LEU A 340 -7.63 23.18 -27.45
CA LEU A 340 -8.51 23.72 -28.45
C LEU A 340 -7.84 23.53 -29.82
N GLN A 341 -8.37 22.62 -30.62
CA GLN A 341 -7.96 22.40 -32.00
C GLN A 341 -8.93 23.10 -32.95
N THR A 342 -8.37 23.91 -33.85
CA THR A 342 -9.06 24.50 -34.99
C THR A 342 -8.49 23.88 -36.27
N GLY A 343 -9.38 23.36 -37.11
CA GLY A 343 -8.99 22.69 -38.35
C GLY A 343 -10.12 22.73 -39.37
N ILE A 344 -9.76 22.67 -40.66
CA ILE A 344 -10.72 22.80 -41.77
C ILE A 344 -11.75 21.65 -41.79
N ILE A 345 -11.39 20.48 -41.26
CA ILE A 345 -12.28 19.30 -41.19
C ILE A 345 -12.67 18.98 -39.75
N ALA A 346 -11.70 18.95 -38.83
CA ALA A 346 -11.93 18.59 -37.44
C ALA A 346 -11.43 19.71 -36.52
N SER A 347 -12.37 20.43 -35.94
CA SER A 347 -12.16 21.30 -34.77
C SER A 347 -12.69 20.59 -33.52
N HIS A 348 -11.96 20.67 -32.41
CA HIS A 348 -12.38 20.11 -31.13
C HIS A 348 -11.90 20.91 -29.93
N ILE A 349 -12.63 20.78 -28.82
CA ILE A 349 -12.24 21.25 -27.50
C ILE A 349 -12.16 20.01 -26.61
N ALA A 350 -10.99 19.74 -26.04
CA ALA A 350 -10.75 18.66 -25.12
C ALA A 350 -10.37 19.21 -23.75
N VAL A 351 -10.98 18.67 -22.70
CA VAL A 351 -10.67 18.98 -21.31
C VAL A 351 -10.38 17.67 -20.61
N GLU A 352 -9.26 17.59 -19.90
CA GLU A 352 -8.89 16.46 -19.05
C GLU A 352 -8.56 16.97 -17.66
N TYR A 353 -9.06 16.27 -16.64
CA TYR A 353 -8.77 16.54 -15.24
C TYR A 353 -8.48 15.23 -14.53
N THR A 354 -7.31 15.12 -13.93
CA THR A 354 -6.87 13.96 -13.15
C THR A 354 -6.63 14.36 -11.71
N HIS A 355 -7.18 13.59 -10.78
CA HIS A 355 -7.02 13.80 -9.34
C HIS A 355 -6.52 12.51 -8.67
N LYS A 356 -5.38 12.58 -7.99
CA LYS A 356 -4.84 11.49 -7.19
C LYS A 356 -5.61 11.42 -5.87
N LEU A 357 -6.18 10.26 -5.60
CA LEU A 357 -6.91 9.95 -4.37
C LEU A 357 -5.96 9.30 -3.34
N PRO A 358 -6.27 9.39 -2.04
CA PRO A 358 -5.60 8.57 -1.02
C PRO A 358 -5.74 7.08 -1.36
N ARG A 359 -4.78 6.25 -0.93
CA ARG A 359 -4.65 4.80 -1.27
C ARG A 359 -4.22 4.48 -2.72
N ASN A 360 -3.34 5.29 -3.30
CA ASN A 360 -2.74 5.03 -4.62
C ASN A 360 -3.75 4.90 -5.79
N ALA A 361 -4.91 5.55 -5.69
CA ALA A 361 -5.91 5.62 -6.75
C ALA A 361 -5.81 6.94 -7.53
N GLN A 362 -6.22 6.96 -8.80
CA GLN A 362 -6.25 8.14 -9.65
C GLN A 362 -7.60 8.23 -10.36
N LEU A 363 -8.35 9.30 -10.12
CA LEU A 363 -9.56 9.63 -10.87
C LEU A 363 -9.18 10.42 -12.12
N ARG A 364 -9.75 10.06 -13.27
CA ARG A 364 -9.62 10.79 -14.54
C ARG A 364 -11.00 11.17 -15.04
N LEU A 365 -11.17 12.45 -15.36
CA LEU A 365 -12.35 13.01 -16.00
C LEU A 365 -11.90 13.61 -17.32
N SER A 366 -12.58 13.30 -18.42
CA SER A 366 -12.33 13.98 -19.68
C SER A 366 -13.62 14.31 -20.41
N GLY A 367 -13.61 15.38 -21.16
CA GLY A 367 -14.71 15.79 -22.03
C GLY A 367 -14.13 16.29 -23.35
N VAL A 368 -14.68 15.80 -24.45
CA VAL A 368 -14.29 16.21 -25.80
C VAL A 368 -15.53 16.64 -26.57
N ILE A 369 -15.49 17.85 -27.10
CA ILE A 369 -16.49 18.38 -28.02
C ILE A 369 -15.80 18.53 -29.35
N SER A 370 -16.22 17.75 -30.35
CA SER A 370 -15.61 17.77 -31.66
C SER A 370 -16.66 17.93 -32.75
N SER A 371 -16.32 18.70 -33.77
CA SER A 371 -17.17 18.89 -34.96
C SER A 371 -17.44 17.59 -35.73
N THR A 372 -16.47 16.66 -35.74
CA THR A 372 -16.57 15.39 -36.47
C THR A 372 -16.90 14.18 -35.60
N GLY A 373 -16.43 14.17 -34.34
CA GLY A 373 -16.64 13.07 -33.39
C GLY A 373 -17.74 13.33 -32.37
N GLY A 374 -18.42 14.47 -32.45
CA GLY A 374 -19.50 14.86 -31.55
C GLY A 374 -19.05 15.15 -30.12
N LEU A 375 -19.96 15.00 -29.16
CA LEU A 375 -19.75 15.25 -27.74
C LEU A 375 -19.48 13.92 -27.03
N SER A 376 -18.36 13.79 -26.33
CA SER A 376 -18.09 12.67 -25.43
C SER A 376 -17.58 13.13 -24.07
N ALA A 377 -17.94 12.39 -23.04
CA ALA A 377 -17.47 12.56 -21.67
C ALA A 377 -17.03 11.20 -21.13
N SER A 378 -15.88 11.16 -20.45
CA SER A 378 -15.39 9.96 -19.81
C SER A 378 -15.03 10.19 -18.34
N ILE A 379 -15.31 9.18 -17.53
CA ILE A 379 -14.94 9.11 -16.12
C ILE A 379 -14.25 7.77 -15.90
N GLY A 380 -13.06 7.81 -15.29
CA GLY A 380 -12.30 6.62 -15.01
C GLY A 380 -11.55 6.69 -13.70
N SER A 381 -11.21 5.53 -13.17
CA SER A 381 -10.37 5.38 -12.00
C SER A 381 -9.34 4.28 -12.24
N ASP A 382 -8.06 4.60 -12.00
CA ASP A 382 -6.97 3.64 -11.94
C ASP A 382 -6.58 3.40 -10.48
N HIS A 383 -6.69 2.18 -10.00
CA HIS A 383 -6.33 1.75 -8.65
C HIS A 383 -5.07 0.89 -8.67
N LYS A 384 -4.05 1.27 -7.88
CA LYS A 384 -2.86 0.44 -7.66
C LYS A 384 -3.19 -0.59 -6.56
N VAL A 385 -3.29 -1.86 -6.92
CA VAL A 385 -3.71 -2.95 -6.01
C VAL A 385 -2.51 -3.62 -5.32
N SER A 386 -1.36 -3.64 -5.99
CA SER A 386 -0.09 -4.14 -5.44
C SER A 386 1.04 -3.25 -5.98
N GLU A 387 2.28 -3.46 -5.54
CA GLU A 387 3.45 -2.69 -5.96
C GLU A 387 3.56 -2.59 -7.50
N HIS A 388 3.18 -3.66 -8.21
CA HIS A 388 3.26 -3.76 -9.67
C HIS A 388 1.89 -3.80 -10.37
N THR A 389 0.84 -4.28 -9.71
CA THR A 389 -0.47 -4.47 -10.36
C THR A 389 -1.35 -3.22 -10.27
N ARG A 390 -1.90 -2.82 -11.42
CA ARG A 390 -2.92 -1.75 -11.50
C ARG A 390 -4.17 -2.24 -12.19
N ILE A 391 -5.31 -1.88 -11.63
CA ILE A 391 -6.63 -2.17 -12.19
C ILE A 391 -7.33 -0.83 -12.42
N GLY A 392 -7.81 -0.62 -13.63
CA GLY A 392 -8.48 0.59 -14.04
C GLY A 392 -9.84 0.28 -14.65
N MET A 393 -10.78 1.18 -14.42
CA MET A 393 -12.11 1.15 -15.02
C MET A 393 -12.43 2.55 -15.53
N SER A 394 -12.98 2.65 -16.73
CA SER A 394 -13.48 3.92 -17.26
C SER A 394 -14.79 3.72 -18.01
N LEU A 395 -15.70 4.67 -17.84
CA LEU A 395 -16.94 4.80 -18.58
C LEU A 395 -16.80 5.99 -19.51
N GLU A 396 -17.09 5.79 -20.78
CA GLU A 396 -17.15 6.82 -21.81
C GLU A 396 -18.57 6.85 -22.38
N CYS A 397 -19.14 8.04 -22.46
CA CYS A 397 -20.49 8.25 -22.95
C CYS A 397 -20.52 9.46 -23.88
N GLY A 398 -21.23 9.37 -25.01
CA GLY A 398 -21.27 10.48 -25.95
C GLY A 398 -22.13 10.23 -27.18
N VAL A 399 -22.35 11.28 -27.95
CA VAL A 399 -23.13 11.27 -29.20
C VAL A 399 -22.19 11.69 -30.34
N PRO A 400 -21.90 10.82 -31.33
CA PRO A 400 -22.48 9.50 -31.61
C PRO A 400 -21.69 8.31 -31.03
N SER A 401 -20.78 8.51 -30.06
CA SER A 401 -19.91 7.42 -29.56
C SER A 401 -20.63 6.35 -28.73
N GLY A 402 -21.87 6.60 -28.31
CA GLY A 402 -22.68 5.68 -27.52
C GLY A 402 -22.20 5.56 -26.07
N VAL A 403 -22.34 4.36 -25.49
CA VAL A 403 -21.91 4.03 -24.12
C VAL A 403 -20.87 2.92 -24.16
N LEU A 404 -19.70 3.17 -23.55
CA LEU A 404 -18.55 2.27 -23.59
C LEU A 404 -17.93 2.15 -22.20
N VAL A 405 -17.69 0.92 -21.75
CA VAL A 405 -16.98 0.61 -20.50
C VAL A 405 -15.64 -0.01 -20.82
N LYS A 406 -14.56 0.54 -20.29
CA LYS A 406 -13.17 0.12 -20.48
C LYS A 406 -12.62 -0.41 -19.17
N PHE A 407 -12.22 -1.68 -19.16
CA PHE A 407 -11.40 -2.23 -18.07
C PHE A 407 -9.94 -2.30 -18.51
N SER A 408 -9.01 -1.93 -17.64
CA SER A 408 -7.58 -2.02 -17.91
C SER A 408 -6.87 -2.71 -16.75
N PHE A 409 -6.05 -3.69 -17.06
CA PHE A 409 -5.27 -4.45 -16.09
C PHE A 409 -3.81 -4.37 -16.47
N THR A 410 -2.96 -3.94 -15.57
CA THR A 410 -1.51 -3.83 -15.79
C THR A 410 -0.80 -4.76 -14.83
N ASP A 411 0.10 -5.60 -15.36
CA ASP A 411 0.96 -6.50 -14.60
C ASP A 411 0.19 -7.40 -13.63
N LEU A 412 -0.86 -8.05 -14.13
CA LEU A 412 -1.57 -9.10 -13.37
C LEU A 412 -0.62 -10.27 -13.11
N PRO A 413 -0.50 -10.76 -11.87
CA PRO A 413 0.26 -11.98 -11.62
C PRO A 413 -0.41 -13.16 -12.32
N HIS A 414 0.39 -14.07 -12.90
CA HIS A 414 -0.07 -15.29 -13.61
C HIS A 414 -1.13 -16.12 -12.83
N VAL A 415 -1.16 -15.97 -11.51
CA VAL A 415 -2.06 -16.66 -10.57
C VAL A 415 -3.56 -16.46 -10.88
N TYR A 416 -3.97 -15.32 -11.46
CA TYR A 416 -5.40 -15.02 -11.60
C TYR A 416 -6.05 -15.54 -12.89
N PHE A 417 -5.28 -15.92 -13.91
CA PHE A 417 -5.84 -16.24 -15.23
C PHE A 417 -5.71 -17.70 -15.66
N MET A 418 -4.84 -18.50 -15.04
CA MET A 418 -4.79 -19.95 -15.26
C MET A 418 -4.38 -20.67 -13.98
N GLY A 419 -5.23 -21.57 -13.51
CA GLY A 419 -4.97 -22.45 -12.37
C GLY A 419 -3.90 -23.50 -12.66
N VAL A 420 -2.67 -23.08 -12.94
CA VAL A 420 -1.51 -23.97 -13.07
C VAL A 420 -0.32 -23.35 -12.35
N THR A 421 -0.14 -23.72 -11.09
CA THR A 421 1.11 -23.55 -10.34
C THR A 421 1.99 -24.78 -10.59
N TYR A 422 3.11 -24.61 -11.30
CA TYR A 422 4.18 -25.60 -11.30
C TYR A 422 5.02 -25.42 -10.02
N TYR A 423 4.94 -26.37 -9.10
CA TYR A 423 5.94 -26.54 -8.05
C TYR A 423 7.21 -27.11 -8.70
N ASN A 424 8.33 -26.42 -8.56
CA ASN A 424 9.64 -26.96 -8.94
C ASN A 424 10.49 -27.07 -7.67
N GLU A 425 10.74 -28.31 -7.25
CA GLU A 425 11.27 -28.71 -5.94
C GLU A 425 12.73 -28.28 -5.69
N TYR A 426 13.44 -27.88 -6.75
CA TYR A 426 14.86 -27.50 -6.70
C TYR A 426 15.14 -26.01 -6.46
N SER A 427 14.13 -25.16 -6.54
CA SER A 427 14.26 -23.71 -6.31
C SER A 427 13.18 -23.31 -5.34
N LYS A 428 13.54 -23.08 -4.06
CA LYS A 428 12.70 -22.45 -3.02
C LYS A 428 12.32 -20.99 -3.37
N THR A 429 12.01 -20.69 -4.63
CA THR A 429 11.50 -19.40 -5.09
C THR A 429 10.44 -19.64 -6.17
N ASN A 430 9.22 -19.16 -5.92
CA ASN A 430 8.17 -19.06 -6.93
C ASN A 430 8.58 -17.98 -7.94
N ARG A 431 9.28 -18.36 -9.02
CA ARG A 431 9.60 -17.42 -10.11
C ARG A 431 8.37 -17.20 -10.98
N VAL A 432 7.57 -16.21 -10.61
CA VAL A 432 6.55 -15.62 -11.49
C VAL A 432 7.25 -14.60 -12.39
N SER A 433 7.57 -14.98 -13.62
CA SER A 433 7.95 -14.04 -14.67
C SER A 433 6.75 -13.11 -14.93
N ARG A 434 6.83 -11.85 -14.47
CA ARG A 434 5.78 -10.84 -14.68
C ARG A 434 6.06 -10.19 -16.04
N LEU A 435 5.37 -10.59 -17.09
CA LEU A 435 5.62 -10.20 -18.50
C LEU A 435 5.33 -8.74 -18.86
N GLY A 436 5.18 -7.84 -17.89
CA GLY A 436 4.96 -6.41 -18.18
C GLY A 436 3.71 -6.16 -19.04
N GLN A 437 2.66 -7.00 -18.90
CA GLN A 437 1.54 -7.05 -19.83
C GLN A 437 0.38 -6.19 -19.34
N LYS A 438 -0.11 -5.33 -20.24
CA LYS A 438 -1.31 -4.52 -20.07
C LYS A 438 -2.46 -5.11 -20.89
N ILE A 439 -3.54 -5.51 -20.23
CA ILE A 439 -4.75 -6.03 -20.87
C ILE A 439 -5.83 -4.95 -20.81
N VAL A 440 -6.44 -4.60 -21.95
CA VAL A 440 -7.51 -3.60 -22.03
C VAL A 440 -8.76 -4.21 -22.67
N LEU A 441 -9.89 -4.12 -22.00
CA LEU A 441 -11.18 -4.69 -22.40
C LEU A 441 -12.22 -3.57 -22.55
N PRO A 442 -12.28 -2.89 -23.70
CA PRO A 442 -13.40 -2.00 -24.01
C PRO A 442 -14.62 -2.83 -24.44
N ILE A 443 -15.72 -2.61 -23.74
CA ILE A 443 -17.04 -3.20 -23.98
C ILE A 443 -17.96 -2.07 -24.42
N ILE A 444 -18.44 -2.14 -25.66
CA ILE A 444 -19.43 -1.20 -26.19
C ILE A 444 -20.81 -1.72 -25.80
N LEU A 445 -21.53 -0.97 -24.97
CA LEU A 445 -22.87 -1.32 -24.51
C LEU A 445 -23.95 -0.86 -25.50
N SER A 446 -23.75 0.29 -26.12
CA SER A 446 -24.66 0.83 -27.14
C SER A 446 -23.89 1.74 -28.09
N THR A 447 -24.32 1.80 -29.35
CA THR A 447 -23.83 2.74 -30.36
C THR A 447 -24.51 4.11 -30.26
N GLU A 448 -25.68 4.17 -29.63
CA GLU A 448 -26.41 5.41 -29.34
C GLU A 448 -26.33 5.74 -27.85
N PHE A 449 -26.44 7.02 -27.50
CA PHE A 449 -26.42 7.42 -26.10
C PHE A 449 -27.73 7.01 -25.42
N ASP A 450 -27.63 6.08 -24.47
CA ASP A 450 -28.72 5.71 -23.57
C ASP A 450 -28.30 5.95 -22.12
N LEU A 451 -29.07 6.78 -21.41
CA LEU A 451 -28.85 7.12 -20.01
C LEU A 451 -28.97 5.91 -19.09
N GLN A 452 -29.88 4.98 -19.39
CA GLN A 452 -30.08 3.78 -18.54
C GLN A 452 -28.86 2.87 -18.62
N LEU A 453 -28.38 2.60 -19.84
CA LEU A 453 -27.17 1.81 -20.05
C LEU A 453 -25.92 2.49 -19.50
N ALA A 454 -25.83 3.82 -19.57
CA ALA A 454 -24.74 4.57 -18.93
C ALA A 454 -24.78 4.43 -17.40
N PHE A 455 -25.96 4.53 -16.77
CA PHE A 455 -26.11 4.37 -15.33
C PHE A 455 -25.74 2.96 -14.88
N PHE A 456 -26.29 1.92 -15.51
CA PHE A 456 -25.96 0.53 -15.16
C PHE A 456 -24.51 0.17 -15.51
N GLY A 457 -23.97 0.70 -16.61
CA GLY A 457 -22.56 0.56 -16.99
C GLY A 457 -21.60 1.19 -15.97
N ALA A 458 -22.03 2.19 -15.22
CA ALA A 458 -21.27 2.76 -14.10
C ALA A 458 -21.44 1.94 -12.81
N VAL A 459 -22.69 1.66 -12.43
CA VAL A 459 -23.02 1.14 -11.09
C VAL A 459 -22.71 -0.35 -10.98
N VAL A 460 -23.04 -1.15 -12.00
CA VAL A 460 -22.90 -2.61 -11.91
C VAL A 460 -21.44 -3.02 -11.74
N PRO A 461 -20.47 -2.57 -12.55
CA PRO A 461 -19.08 -2.98 -12.36
C PRO A 461 -18.48 -2.55 -11.02
N VAL A 462 -18.85 -1.36 -10.52
CA VAL A 462 -18.40 -0.88 -9.19
C VAL A 462 -19.00 -1.73 -8.09
N SER A 463 -20.30 -2.01 -8.14
CA SER A 463 -20.97 -2.86 -7.14
C SER A 463 -20.42 -4.28 -7.11
N VAL A 464 -20.13 -4.86 -8.28
CA VAL A 464 -19.49 -6.17 -8.41
C VAL A 464 -18.07 -6.15 -7.86
N ALA A 465 -17.29 -5.11 -8.17
CA ALA A 465 -15.93 -4.96 -7.64
C ALA A 465 -15.93 -4.86 -6.10
N VAL A 466 -16.83 -4.06 -5.52
CA VAL A 466 -16.99 -3.94 -4.06
C VAL A 466 -17.46 -5.25 -3.43
N ALA A 467 -18.42 -5.94 -4.05
CA ALA A 467 -18.91 -7.22 -3.57
C ALA A 467 -17.82 -8.30 -3.62
N LEU A 468 -17.04 -8.38 -4.71
CA LEU A 468 -15.91 -9.31 -4.84
C LEU A 468 -14.83 -9.01 -3.79
N ASP A 469 -14.53 -7.73 -3.55
CA ASP A 469 -13.58 -7.32 -2.55
C ASP A 469 -14.02 -7.74 -1.15
N GLN A 470 -15.25 -7.39 -0.74
CA GLN A 470 -15.77 -7.67 0.59
C GLN A 470 -16.06 -9.15 0.84
N LEU A 471 -16.62 -9.88 -0.13
CA LEU A 471 -17.08 -11.26 0.06
C LEU A 471 -16.02 -12.32 -0.24
N LEU A 472 -15.05 -12.04 -1.12
CA LEU A 472 -14.06 -13.04 -1.53
C LEU A 472 -12.62 -12.64 -1.16
N LEU A 473 -12.19 -11.41 -1.48
CA LEU A 473 -10.79 -11.01 -1.31
C LEU A 473 -10.44 -10.75 0.16
N LYS A 474 -11.21 -9.94 0.87
CA LYS A 474 -10.99 -9.62 2.29
C LYS A 474 -10.96 -10.86 3.20
N PRO A 475 -11.94 -11.79 3.16
CA PRO A 475 -11.88 -12.97 4.03
C PRO A 475 -10.69 -13.87 3.72
N ARG A 476 -10.32 -14.00 2.43
CA ARG A 476 -9.11 -14.76 2.04
C ARG A 476 -7.83 -14.11 2.56
N ARG A 477 -7.67 -12.79 2.41
CA ARG A 477 -6.51 -12.06 2.93
C ARG A 477 -6.41 -12.18 4.44
N ARG A 478 -7.51 -11.97 5.17
CA ARG A 478 -7.57 -12.16 6.63
C ARG A 478 -7.14 -13.56 7.04
N LYS A 479 -7.61 -14.59 6.32
CA LYS A 479 -7.22 -15.98 6.57
C LYS A 479 -5.72 -16.19 6.38
N GLN A 480 -5.15 -15.68 5.28
CA GLN A 480 -3.72 -15.78 4.99
C GLN A 480 -2.86 -15.06 6.04
N ILE A 481 -3.28 -13.86 6.44
CA ILE A 481 -2.60 -13.10 7.51
C ILE A 481 -2.64 -13.89 8.81
N LYS A 482 -3.81 -14.44 9.20
CA LYS A 482 -3.95 -15.23 10.42
C LYS A 482 -3.08 -16.50 10.39
N GLU A 483 -3.10 -17.23 9.27
CA GLU A 483 -2.26 -18.41 9.06
C GLU A 483 -0.76 -18.03 9.16
N LYS A 484 -0.36 -16.87 8.63
CA LYS A 484 1.03 -16.41 8.68
C LYS A 484 1.46 -15.93 10.06
N ILE A 485 0.60 -15.22 10.80
CA ILE A 485 0.84 -14.86 12.21
C ILE A 485 0.99 -16.13 13.05
N GLN A 486 0.13 -17.13 12.81
CA GLN A 486 0.23 -18.41 13.51
C GLN A 486 1.54 -19.13 13.21
N GLN A 487 1.96 -19.19 11.95
CA GLN A 487 3.27 -19.76 11.56
C GLN A 487 4.43 -19.04 12.28
N LEU A 488 4.41 -17.71 12.33
CA LEU A 488 5.44 -16.94 13.04
C LEU A 488 5.42 -17.18 14.56
N ARG A 489 4.24 -17.37 15.17
CA ARG A 489 4.12 -17.76 16.59
C ARG A 489 4.70 -19.15 16.84
N GLU A 490 4.47 -20.10 15.93
CA GLU A 490 5.04 -21.46 16.01
C GLU A 490 6.57 -21.42 15.84
N GLU A 491 7.09 -20.66 14.87
CA GLU A 491 8.53 -20.48 14.66
C GLU A 491 9.25 -19.85 15.86
N HIS A 492 8.56 -18.99 16.63
CA HIS A 492 9.11 -18.28 17.79
C HIS A 492 8.62 -18.78 19.16
N ALA A 493 7.97 -19.95 19.22
CA ALA A 493 7.36 -20.47 20.44
C ALA A 493 8.37 -20.63 21.60
N GLU A 494 9.59 -21.11 21.32
CA GLU A 494 10.64 -21.27 22.34
C GLU A 494 11.07 -19.93 22.96
N TYR A 495 11.20 -18.88 22.13
CA TYR A 495 11.54 -17.53 22.60
C TYR A 495 10.45 -16.96 23.50
N LEU A 496 9.18 -17.16 23.15
CA LEU A 496 8.03 -16.72 23.94
C LEU A 496 7.93 -17.46 25.27
N ALA A 497 8.18 -18.77 25.28
CA ALA A 497 8.24 -19.57 26.50
C ALA A 497 9.35 -19.08 27.45
N MET A 498 10.53 -18.79 26.92
CA MET A 498 11.65 -18.23 27.69
C MET A 498 11.30 -16.86 28.29
N ARG A 499 10.72 -15.94 27.49
CA ARG A 499 10.27 -14.62 27.95
C ARG A 499 9.19 -14.69 29.02
N LYS A 500 8.23 -15.61 28.87
CA LYS A 500 7.19 -15.87 29.87
C LYS A 500 7.80 -16.32 31.19
N GLN A 501 8.75 -17.27 31.15
CA GLN A 501 9.45 -17.74 32.33
C GLN A 501 10.26 -16.60 33.00
N GLU A 502 11.02 -15.83 32.22
CA GLU A 502 11.78 -14.67 32.71
C GLU A 502 10.90 -13.62 33.42
N ALA A 503 9.66 -13.43 32.95
CA ALA A 503 8.70 -12.50 33.55
C ALA A 503 8.10 -13.06 34.83
N LEU A 504 7.73 -14.35 34.87
CA LEU A 504 7.24 -15.02 36.08
C LEU A 504 8.27 -14.98 37.21
N GLU A 505 9.54 -15.26 36.90
CA GLU A 505 10.65 -15.12 37.83
C GLU A 505 10.78 -13.67 38.35
N GLY A 506 10.62 -12.68 37.47
CA GLY A 506 10.61 -11.27 37.84
C GLY A 506 9.46 -10.91 38.78
N GLN A 507 8.24 -11.40 38.50
CA GLN A 507 7.07 -11.20 39.35
C GLN A 507 7.27 -11.82 40.73
N GLN A 508 7.81 -13.04 40.79
CA GLN A 508 8.08 -13.76 42.05
C GLN A 508 8.97 -12.96 42.99
N LEU A 509 10.01 -12.30 42.47
CA LEU A 509 10.90 -11.43 43.26
C LEU A 509 10.19 -10.16 43.77
N MET A 510 9.15 -9.69 43.07
CA MET A 510 8.42 -8.47 43.42
C MET A 510 7.28 -8.69 44.41
N ILE A 511 6.79 -9.93 44.62
CA ILE A 511 5.62 -10.21 45.48
C ILE A 511 5.78 -9.61 46.88
N GLU A 512 6.90 -9.88 47.56
CA GLU A 512 7.13 -9.40 48.93
C GLU A 512 7.23 -7.87 48.99
N ILE A 513 7.84 -7.28 47.97
CA ILE A 513 8.03 -5.83 47.84
C ILE A 513 6.68 -5.14 47.61
N ALA A 514 5.87 -5.67 46.70
CA ALA A 514 4.52 -5.20 46.41
C ALA A 514 3.64 -5.27 47.66
N ALA A 515 3.65 -6.39 48.38
CA ALA A 515 2.90 -6.56 49.63
C ALA A 515 3.36 -5.60 50.74
N ARG A 516 4.66 -5.31 50.83
CA ARG A 516 5.18 -4.30 51.76
C ARG A 516 4.72 -2.89 51.39
N LYS A 517 4.79 -2.52 50.12
CA LYS A 517 4.34 -1.20 49.63
C LYS A 517 2.84 -1.02 49.78
N MET A 518 2.06 -2.05 49.49
CA MET A 518 0.61 -2.08 49.71
C MET A 518 0.28 -1.73 51.16
N ARG A 519 0.87 -2.43 52.13
CA ARG A 519 0.70 -2.15 53.56
C ARG A 519 1.15 -0.74 53.98
N GLN A 520 2.14 -0.16 53.30
CA GLN A 520 2.60 1.21 53.57
C GLN A 520 1.60 2.26 53.06
N GLU A 521 1.08 2.05 51.85
CA GLU A 521 0.11 2.95 51.24
C GLU A 521 -1.26 2.85 51.91
N GLU A 522 -1.70 1.66 52.34
CA GLU A 522 -2.96 1.49 53.08
C GLU A 522 -3.02 2.24 54.42
N LYS A 523 -1.85 2.49 55.04
CA LYS A 523 -1.77 3.30 56.26
C LYS A 523 -1.87 4.79 55.99
N LYS A 524 -1.65 5.23 54.75
CA LYS A 524 -1.76 6.64 54.35
C LYS A 524 -3.21 6.96 54.01
N GLN A 525 -3.67 8.14 54.42
CA GLN A 525 -5.04 8.60 54.18
C GLN A 525 -5.34 8.80 52.67
N ASP A 526 -4.31 9.24 51.91
CA ASP A 526 -4.34 9.41 50.45
C ASP A 526 -3.47 8.36 49.73
N GLY A 527 -3.40 7.13 50.26
CA GLY A 527 -2.61 6.06 49.65
C GLY A 527 -3.17 5.57 48.31
N LEU A 528 -2.28 5.23 47.37
CA LEU A 528 -2.64 4.57 46.11
C LEU A 528 -2.36 3.06 46.23
N VAL A 529 -3.39 2.25 46.05
CA VAL A 529 -3.30 0.78 46.11
C VAL A 529 -3.88 0.18 44.84
N ILE A 530 -3.11 -0.62 44.12
CA ILE A 530 -3.56 -1.35 42.95
C ILE A 530 -4.25 -2.62 43.43
N ILE A 531 -5.44 -2.88 42.87
CA ILE A 531 -6.27 -4.05 43.22
C ILE A 531 -6.07 -5.14 42.16
N LYS A 532 -6.35 -4.83 40.89
CA LYS A 532 -6.15 -5.74 39.76
C LYS A 532 -5.57 -4.95 38.58
N ALA A 533 -4.71 -5.58 37.79
CA ALA A 533 -4.22 -4.99 36.56
C ALA A 533 -4.01 -6.05 35.49
N TRP A 534 -4.59 -5.85 34.32
CA TRP A 534 -4.55 -6.81 33.22
C TRP A 534 -3.86 -6.22 32.01
N TYR A 535 -2.99 -7.00 31.37
CA TYR A 535 -2.28 -6.63 30.16
C TYR A 535 -2.46 -7.70 29.09
N GLY A 536 -2.74 -7.30 27.86
CA GLY A 536 -2.98 -8.23 26.74
C GLY A 536 -4.05 -7.73 25.79
N HIS A 537 -4.69 -8.64 25.07
CA HIS A 537 -5.78 -8.31 24.14
C HIS A 537 -7.10 -8.12 24.90
N LEU A 538 -7.26 -6.94 25.51
CA LEU A 538 -8.48 -6.56 26.20
C LEU A 538 -9.49 -6.02 25.17
N GLY A 539 -10.28 -6.90 24.57
CA GLY A 539 -11.46 -6.52 23.78
C GLY A 539 -12.59 -5.96 24.67
N ASP A 540 -13.85 -6.14 24.24
CA ASP A 540 -15.05 -5.82 25.03
C ASP A 540 -15.32 -6.85 26.15
N ILE A 541 -14.27 -7.38 26.78
CA ILE A 541 -14.39 -8.37 27.84
C ILE A 541 -14.85 -7.63 29.11
N GLU A 542 -16.09 -7.89 29.52
CA GLU A 542 -16.58 -7.66 30.89
C GLU A 542 -15.87 -8.69 31.78
N ILE A 543 -14.78 -8.26 32.41
CA ILE A 543 -14.09 -9.11 33.39
C ILE A 543 -14.96 -9.08 34.64
N ASP A 544 -15.74 -10.13 34.85
CA ASP A 544 -16.47 -10.33 36.10
C ASP A 544 -15.45 -10.38 37.25
N GLU A 545 -15.76 -9.67 38.35
CA GLU A 545 -14.80 -9.44 39.44
C GLU A 545 -14.50 -10.71 40.28
N ASP A 546 -15.16 -11.83 40.00
CA ASP A 546 -15.08 -13.07 40.77
C ASP A 546 -13.66 -13.71 40.70
N GLU A 547 -13.16 -14.12 41.86
CA GLU A 547 -11.77 -14.51 42.09
C GLU A 547 -11.35 -15.89 41.52
N ASN A 548 -12.23 -16.59 40.79
CA ASN A 548 -12.04 -18.02 40.46
C ASN A 548 -12.11 -18.39 38.96
N GLU A 549 -12.17 -17.44 38.03
CA GLU A 549 -12.05 -17.77 36.59
C GLU A 549 -10.60 -17.67 36.11
N GLU A 550 -10.12 -18.71 35.43
CA GLU A 550 -8.82 -18.69 34.74
C GLU A 550 -8.85 -17.63 33.64
N LEU A 551 -7.92 -16.67 33.70
CA LEU A 551 -7.79 -15.65 32.67
C LEU A 551 -7.48 -16.32 31.31
N PRO A 552 -8.00 -15.79 30.19
CA PRO A 552 -7.62 -16.24 28.85
C PRO A 552 -6.11 -16.19 28.67
N GLU A 553 -5.52 -17.13 27.90
CA GLU A 553 -4.06 -17.18 27.66
C GLU A 553 -3.50 -15.86 27.08
N GLU A 554 -4.33 -15.08 26.40
CA GLU A 554 -4.02 -13.79 25.77
C GLU A 554 -3.96 -12.60 26.76
N ILE A 555 -4.28 -12.81 28.04
CA ILE A 555 -4.31 -11.79 29.11
C ILE A 555 -3.46 -12.24 30.30
N ILE A 556 -2.63 -11.33 30.81
CA ILE A 556 -1.79 -11.57 31.99
C ILE A 556 -2.16 -10.62 33.14
N ASP A 557 -2.10 -11.14 34.36
CA ASP A 557 -2.17 -10.32 35.57
C ASP A 557 -0.81 -9.68 35.85
N VAL A 558 -0.82 -8.35 35.98
CA VAL A 558 0.37 -7.52 36.20
C VAL A 558 0.25 -6.68 37.46
N SER A 559 -0.69 -7.05 38.34
CA SER A 559 -1.00 -6.35 39.59
C SER A 559 0.21 -6.19 40.48
N VAL A 560 0.99 -7.27 40.67
CA VAL A 560 2.21 -7.29 41.49
C VAL A 560 3.26 -6.32 40.96
N VAL A 561 3.49 -6.31 39.64
CA VAL A 561 4.51 -5.45 39.02
C VAL A 561 4.12 -3.99 39.20
N LEU A 562 2.89 -3.60 38.85
CA LEU A 562 2.46 -2.22 39.00
C LEU A 562 2.42 -1.78 40.47
N GLN A 563 2.00 -2.66 41.39
CA GLN A 563 1.98 -2.35 42.83
C GLN A 563 3.40 -2.13 43.36
N SER A 564 4.38 -2.86 42.83
CA SER A 564 5.80 -2.66 43.14
C SER A 564 6.33 -1.30 42.64
N LEU A 565 5.71 -0.69 41.61
CA LEU A 565 6.10 0.61 41.06
C LEU A 565 5.51 1.80 41.82
N VAL A 566 4.52 1.58 42.70
CA VAL A 566 3.88 2.65 43.51
C VAL A 566 4.92 3.32 44.42
N ASN A 567 5.07 4.63 44.30
CA ASN A 567 5.88 5.44 45.20
C ASN A 567 5.14 6.76 45.49
N ASP A 568 5.14 7.17 46.76
CA ASP A 568 4.49 8.41 47.20
C ASP A 568 3.04 8.56 46.69
N SER A 569 2.29 7.46 46.79
CA SER A 569 0.89 7.38 46.36
C SER A 569 0.68 7.70 44.86
N ARG A 570 1.70 7.44 44.02
CA ARG A 570 1.65 7.60 42.56
C ARG A 570 2.33 6.44 41.81
N VAL A 571 1.84 6.15 40.61
CA VAL A 571 2.45 5.24 39.64
C VAL A 571 2.56 5.97 38.31
N THR A 572 3.76 5.98 37.75
CA THR A 572 4.04 6.53 36.43
C THR A 572 4.78 5.50 35.59
N VAL A 573 4.17 5.10 34.49
CA VAL A 573 4.82 4.33 33.42
C VAL A 573 4.97 5.29 32.24
N PRO A 574 6.20 5.67 31.86
CA PRO A 574 6.42 6.55 30.71
C PRO A 574 5.98 5.87 29.41
N GLY A 575 5.56 6.68 28.43
CA GLY A 575 5.21 6.20 27.10
C GLY A 575 6.43 6.18 26.16
N GLY A 576 6.21 5.68 24.94
CA GLY A 576 7.22 5.67 23.87
C GLY A 576 8.05 4.38 23.77
N HIS A 577 7.75 3.38 24.60
CA HIS A 577 8.21 2.00 24.50
C HIS A 577 7.07 1.05 24.89
N THR A 578 7.17 -0.22 24.51
CA THR A 578 6.17 -1.24 24.85
C THR A 578 6.25 -1.57 26.35
N LYS A 579 5.09 -1.80 26.99
CA LYS A 579 5.03 -2.14 28.42
C LYS A 579 5.66 -3.50 28.73
N THR A 580 5.83 -4.35 27.72
CA THR A 580 6.59 -5.62 27.77
C THR A 580 8.03 -5.44 28.23
N ASN A 581 8.62 -4.24 28.09
CA ASN A 581 10.01 -4.00 28.48
C ASN A 581 10.16 -3.73 29.99
N ILE A 582 9.05 -3.58 30.72
CA ILE A 582 9.06 -3.47 32.17
C ILE A 582 9.35 -4.85 32.76
N LEU A 583 10.26 -4.90 33.73
CA LEU A 583 10.63 -6.15 34.41
C LEU A 583 9.38 -6.82 35.02
N GLY A 584 9.12 -8.08 34.64
CA GLY A 584 7.98 -8.86 35.13
C GLY A 584 6.73 -8.78 34.24
N ILE A 585 6.78 -8.07 33.11
CA ILE A 585 5.73 -8.07 32.09
C ILE A 585 6.26 -8.81 30.86
N TYR A 586 5.44 -9.70 30.28
CA TYR A 586 5.72 -10.32 28.98
C TYR A 586 4.57 -10.06 28.02
N ASP A 587 4.77 -10.41 26.75
CA ASP A 587 3.74 -10.29 25.72
C ASP A 587 2.92 -11.58 25.60
N PRO A 588 1.63 -11.60 25.97
CA PRO A 588 0.78 -12.78 25.80
C PRO A 588 0.19 -12.94 24.39
N CYS A 589 0.13 -11.88 23.58
CA CYS A 589 -0.53 -11.87 22.27
C CYS A 589 0.34 -11.13 21.24
N LEU A 590 1.47 -11.76 20.87
CA LEU A 590 2.44 -11.22 19.91
C LEU A 590 1.76 -10.93 18.56
N GLY A 591 1.93 -9.69 18.07
CA GLY A 591 1.35 -9.22 16.79
C GLY A 591 -0.09 -8.73 16.87
N GLU A 592 -0.72 -8.76 18.06
CA GLU A 592 -2.06 -8.22 18.28
C GLU A 592 -2.03 -6.94 19.12
N ARG A 593 -3.16 -6.23 19.14
CA ARG A 593 -3.30 -4.97 19.89
C ARG A 593 -3.40 -5.27 21.38
N LYS A 594 -2.50 -4.65 22.16
CA LYS A 594 -2.43 -4.80 23.61
C LYS A 594 -2.84 -3.54 24.34
N GLN A 595 -3.55 -3.73 25.42
CA GLN A 595 -3.93 -2.67 26.36
C GLN A 595 -3.51 -3.05 27.77
N LEU A 596 -3.38 -2.04 28.63
CA LEU A 596 -3.21 -2.20 30.08
C LEU A 596 -4.42 -1.59 30.77
N ARG A 597 -5.20 -2.41 31.48
CA ARG A 597 -6.33 -1.98 32.29
C ARG A 597 -5.96 -2.11 33.77
N VAL A 598 -6.07 -1.03 34.53
CA VAL A 598 -5.65 -0.97 35.94
C VAL A 598 -6.82 -0.52 36.80
N LEU A 599 -7.20 -1.36 37.77
CA LEU A 599 -8.13 -1.07 38.84
C LEU A 599 -7.35 -0.71 40.10
N TYR A 600 -7.56 0.48 40.64
CA TYR A 600 -6.87 0.95 41.83
C TYR A 600 -7.79 1.70 42.79
N ARG A 601 -7.42 1.70 44.07
CA ARG A 601 -8.02 2.46 45.14
C ARG A 601 -7.16 3.67 45.47
N PHE A 602 -7.76 4.86 45.46
CA PHE A 602 -7.15 6.11 45.87
C PHE A 602 -8.18 6.94 46.63
N GLN A 603 -7.83 7.53 47.77
CA GLN A 603 -8.77 8.31 48.59
C GLN A 603 -10.08 7.55 48.93
N HIS A 604 -9.96 6.25 49.24
CA HIS A 604 -11.11 5.36 49.54
C HIS A 604 -12.11 5.19 48.39
N ARG A 605 -11.75 5.58 47.16
CA ARG A 605 -12.56 5.37 45.95
C ARG A 605 -11.85 4.45 44.97
N LEU A 606 -12.64 3.63 44.29
CA LEU A 606 -12.18 2.78 43.19
C LEU A 606 -12.13 3.59 41.90
N HIS A 607 -11.05 3.39 41.14
CA HIS A 607 -10.80 4.02 39.86
C HIS A 607 -10.29 2.96 38.88
N MET A 608 -10.70 3.08 37.63
CA MET A 608 -10.26 2.22 36.53
C MET A 608 -9.67 3.09 35.41
N VAL A 609 -8.53 2.66 34.87
CA VAL A 609 -7.84 3.35 33.77
C VAL A 609 -7.41 2.32 32.73
N THR A 610 -7.69 2.57 31.45
CA THR A 610 -7.26 1.73 30.33
C THR A 610 -6.37 2.54 29.41
N VAL A 611 -5.21 1.99 29.04
CA VAL A 611 -4.14 2.68 28.30
C VAL A 611 -3.55 1.71 27.26
N GLU A 612 -3.33 2.16 26.03
CA GLU A 612 -2.68 1.37 24.96
C GLU A 612 -1.22 1.02 25.30
N ASP A 613 -0.64 0.01 24.66
CA ASP A 613 0.70 -0.52 24.97
C ASP A 613 1.80 0.56 25.09
N THR A 614 1.92 1.46 24.11
CA THR A 614 2.99 2.47 24.06
C THR A 614 2.64 3.80 24.74
N SER A 615 1.40 3.95 25.22
CA SER A 615 0.92 5.20 25.82
C SER A 615 1.20 5.24 27.34
N PRO A 616 1.48 6.44 27.90
CA PRO A 616 1.90 6.57 29.29
C PRO A 616 0.76 6.26 30.27
N LEU A 617 1.06 5.58 31.38
CA LEU A 617 0.14 5.39 32.50
C LEU A 617 0.50 6.34 33.64
N ILE A 618 -0.46 7.12 34.13
CA ILE A 618 -0.29 7.98 35.31
C ILE A 618 -1.47 7.74 36.26
N CYS A 619 -1.19 7.21 37.45
CA CYS A 619 -2.16 7.00 38.52
C CYS A 619 -1.70 7.75 39.79
N PRO A 620 -2.59 8.46 40.51
CA PRO A 620 -3.99 8.75 40.16
C PRO A 620 -4.09 9.76 39.01
N MET A 621 -5.15 9.67 38.21
CA MET A 621 -5.37 10.63 37.11
C MET A 621 -5.60 12.05 37.66
N ARG A 622 -4.82 13.03 37.17
CA ARG A 622 -5.12 14.45 37.42
C ARG A 622 -6.43 14.77 36.70
N GLY A 623 -7.49 15.04 37.47
CA GLY A 623 -8.84 15.22 36.92
C GLY A 623 -8.91 16.24 35.79
N LYS A 624 -9.20 15.76 34.57
CA LYS A 624 -10.07 16.52 33.67
C LYS A 624 -11.49 16.37 34.22
N LYS A 625 -12.07 17.45 34.75
CA LYS A 625 -13.53 17.54 34.87
C LYS A 625 -14.08 17.25 33.47
N ASN A 626 -14.89 16.20 33.34
CA ASN A 626 -15.47 15.64 32.11
C ASN A 626 -14.68 14.45 31.52
N GLN A 627 -14.80 13.30 32.16
CA GLN A 627 -15.12 12.05 31.47
C GLN A 627 -15.63 11.02 32.50
N MET A 628 -16.87 10.57 32.27
CA MET A 628 -17.64 9.50 32.92
C MET A 628 -17.07 8.91 34.22
N THR A 629 -17.57 9.42 35.34
CA THR A 629 -17.56 8.71 36.61
C THR A 629 -18.65 7.63 36.53
N PHE A 630 -18.30 6.38 36.20
CA PHE A 630 -19.17 5.25 36.53
C PHE A 630 -19.06 5.03 38.05
N ILE A 631 -19.93 5.74 38.78
CA ILE A 631 -20.37 5.35 40.11
C ILE A 631 -21.33 4.19 39.90
N PHE A 632 -21.04 3.00 40.44
CA PHE A 632 -22.01 2.06 41.04
C PHE A 632 -21.36 0.67 41.22
N ILE A 633 -20.67 0.43 42.34
CA ILE A 633 -20.71 -0.88 43.02
C ILE A 633 -20.61 -0.64 44.54
N SER A 634 -21.71 -0.17 45.11
CA SER A 634 -21.99 -0.34 46.53
C SER A 634 -23.52 -0.34 46.71
N MET A 635 -24.20 -1.23 45.99
CA MET A 635 -25.63 -1.50 46.19
C MET A 635 -26.12 -2.81 45.54
N HIS A 636 -25.33 -3.89 45.57
CA HIS A 636 -25.83 -5.21 45.15
C HIS A 636 -25.60 -6.37 46.13
N LEU A 637 -25.05 -6.09 47.32
CA LEU A 637 -24.77 -7.11 48.35
C LEU A 637 -25.69 -7.04 49.59
N ILE A 638 -26.77 -6.25 49.58
CA ILE A 638 -27.74 -6.16 50.70
C ILE A 638 -29.11 -6.80 50.38
N TYR A 639 -29.38 -7.23 49.15
CA TYR A 639 -30.70 -7.78 48.77
C TYR A 639 -30.70 -9.27 48.37
N LYS A 640 -29.84 -10.08 48.98
CA LYS A 640 -29.90 -11.55 48.84
C LYS A 640 -29.96 -12.27 50.19
N ASN A 641 -30.60 -11.65 51.18
CA ASN A 641 -30.92 -12.28 52.46
C ASN A 641 -32.26 -11.75 52.99
N LYS A 642 -33.35 -12.14 52.32
CA LYS A 642 -34.74 -12.15 52.83
C LYS A 642 -35.64 -12.90 51.85
N ASN A 643 -35.57 -14.22 51.92
CA ASN A 643 -36.69 -15.18 51.99
C ASN A 643 -36.16 -16.59 51.75
#